data_AF-A0A8B8VPT9-F1
#
_entry.id   AF-A0A8B8VPT9-F1
#
_cell.length_a   1.000
_cell.length_b   1.000
_cell.length_c   1.000
_cell.angle_alpha   90.00
_cell.angle_beta   90.00
_cell.angle_gamma   90.00
#
_symmetry.space_group_name_H-M   'P 1'
#
loop_
_entity.id
_entity.type
_entity.pdbx_description
1 polymer ?
#
loop_
_entity_poly.entity_id
_entity_poly.type
_entity_poly.pdbx_seq_one_letter_code
_entity_poly.pdbx_strand_id
1 'polypeptide(L)'
;MARRNSCQLYQVISLFTFAVGVNICLGFTANRIKRAEGWDEGPPTVLSDSPWTNTSGSCKGRCFELQEVGPPDCRCDNLCKSYSSCCHDFDELCLKTAGGWECTKDRCGEVRNEDNACHCSEDCLARGDCCTNYQVVCKGESHWVDDDCEEIKAPECPAGFVRPPLIIFSVDGFRASYMKKGSKVMPNIEKLRSCGTHSPYMRPVYPTKTFPNLYTLATGLYPESHGIVGNSMYDPVFDATFHLRGREKFNHRWWGGQPLWITATKQGVKAGTFFWSVMIPHERRILTILQWLTLPDDERPSVYAFYSEQPDFSGHKYGPFGPEESSYGSPFTPAKRPKRKVTPKRRQERPVTPPKKRRRKLHRMDHYAAETRQDKMTNPLRDIDKTVGQLMDGLKQLKLHRCVNVIFVGDHGMEDVTCDRTEFLSNYLTNVDDITLVPGTLGRIRPKFSNNAKYDPKVIIANLTCKKPDQHFKPYMKQHLPKRLHYANNRRIEDIHLLVDRRWHVARKTLDVYKKPSGKCFFQGDHGFDNKVNSMQTVFVGYGPTFKYKTKVPPFENIELYNVMCDLLGLKPAPNNGTHGSLNHLLRTNTFRPTMPEEVTRPNYPGIMYLQSDFDLGCTCDDKNKLDELNKRLHIKGSTEERHLLYGRPAVLYRTRYDILYHTDFESSYSEIFLMPLWTSYTVSKQAEVSGIPEHLTNCVRPDVRVSPSFSQSCLAYKNDKQMSYGFLFPPYLSSLPEAKYDAFLVTNMVPMYPAFKRVWNYFQRVLVKKYASERNGVNVISGPIFDYDYDGLHDTQDKIKQYVEGSSIPVPTHYYIILTSCLDFTQPADKCDGPLSVSSFILPHRPDNDESCNSSEDESKWVEELIKMHTARVRDIEHLTSLDFFRKTSRSYPEILTLKTYLHTYESEI
;
A
#
# COMPACT_ATOMS: atom_id res chain seq x y z
N MET A 1 -30.00 26.50 65.38
CA MET A 1 -30.75 25.28 65.76
C MET A 1 -30.14 24.13 64.97
N ALA A 2 -29.07 23.49 65.48
CA ALA A 2 -29.07 22.26 66.30
C ALA A 2 -29.66 21.05 65.52
N ARG A 3 -28.94 19.94 65.27
CA ARG A 3 -28.22 19.09 66.24
C ARG A 3 -27.04 18.31 65.65
N ARG A 4 -26.04 18.11 66.52
CA ARG A 4 -24.95 17.10 66.51
C ARG A 4 -25.50 15.68 66.72
N ASN A 5 -24.75 14.65 66.30
CA ASN A 5 -24.11 13.72 67.23
C ASN A 5 -23.10 12.77 66.57
N SER A 6 -22.05 12.51 67.34
CA SER A 6 -20.82 11.73 67.15
C SER A 6 -20.84 10.47 68.04
N CYS A 7 -20.10 9.41 67.69
CA CYS A 7 -19.41 8.41 68.55
C CYS A 7 -19.03 7.17 67.71
N GLN A 8 -18.01 6.35 67.98
CA GLN A 8 -16.71 6.43 68.65
C GLN A 8 -15.99 5.09 68.33
N LEU A 9 -14.65 5.11 68.42
CA LEU A 9 -13.65 4.04 68.23
C LEU A 9 -13.88 2.73 69.01
N TYR A 10 -13.28 1.61 68.56
CA TYR A 10 -12.51 0.68 69.42
C TYR A 10 -11.39 -0.08 68.64
N GLN A 11 -10.19 -0.10 69.23
CA GLN A 11 -8.99 -0.90 68.91
C GLN A 11 -8.95 -2.20 69.73
N VAL A 12 -8.29 -3.28 69.24
CA VAL A 12 -7.48 -4.29 69.99
C VAL A 12 -6.58 -5.06 68.96
N ILE A 13 -5.24 -4.88 68.88
CA ILE A 13 -4.09 -5.57 69.56
C ILE A 13 -4.02 -7.10 69.24
N SER A 14 -3.14 -7.57 68.34
CA SER A 14 -1.72 -8.01 68.49
C SER A 14 -1.52 -9.44 69.02
N LEU A 15 -0.71 -10.28 68.33
CA LEU A 15 0.52 -10.95 68.85
C LEU A 15 1.04 -12.13 67.98
N PHE A 16 2.34 -12.06 67.61
CA PHE A 16 3.42 -13.08 67.56
C PHE A 16 3.22 -14.42 66.78
N THR A 17 4.20 -15.03 66.10
CA THR A 17 5.59 -15.36 66.51
C THR A 17 6.43 -15.88 65.33
N PHE A 18 7.76 -15.76 65.47
CA PHE A 18 8.86 -16.22 64.60
C PHE A 18 9.19 -17.73 64.76
N ALA A 19 9.69 -18.39 63.70
CA ALA A 19 10.72 -19.45 63.81
C ALA A 19 11.42 -19.72 62.46
N VAL A 20 12.75 -19.86 62.53
CA VAL A 20 13.74 -20.04 61.44
C VAL A 20 14.04 -21.53 61.24
N GLY A 21 14.35 -21.95 60.00
CA GLY A 21 14.95 -23.26 59.71
C GLY A 21 15.55 -23.33 58.29
N VAL A 22 16.83 -23.70 58.20
CA VAL A 22 17.70 -23.70 57.01
C VAL A 22 17.90 -25.13 56.48
N ASN A 23 17.80 -25.37 55.16
CA ASN A 23 18.85 -26.00 54.32
C ASN A 23 18.42 -26.34 52.86
N ILE A 24 19.21 -25.73 51.97
CA ILE A 24 19.62 -25.97 50.57
C ILE A 24 19.38 -27.38 49.96
N CYS A 25 18.76 -27.46 48.76
CA CYS A 25 19.40 -27.94 47.51
C CYS A 25 18.55 -27.76 46.23
N LEU A 26 19.27 -27.48 45.15
CA LEU A 26 18.94 -27.18 43.74
C LEU A 26 17.68 -27.80 43.09
N GLY A 27 16.93 -26.95 42.39
CA GLY A 27 15.93 -27.34 41.39
C GLY A 27 15.66 -26.21 40.39
N PHE A 28 15.92 -26.48 39.10
CA PHE A 28 15.56 -25.62 37.96
C PHE A 28 14.03 -25.41 37.91
N THR A 29 13.56 -24.15 37.85
CA THR A 29 12.16 -23.85 37.51
C THR A 29 12.04 -22.66 36.56
N ALA A 30 11.35 -22.92 35.44
CA ALA A 30 10.86 -21.94 34.49
C ALA A 30 9.93 -20.92 35.17
N ASN A 31 10.20 -19.63 35.03
CA ASN A 31 9.39 -18.59 35.64
C ASN A 31 8.11 -18.31 34.84
N ARG A 32 6.99 -18.78 35.42
CA ARG A 32 5.68 -18.10 35.41
C ARG A 32 5.86 -16.65 35.88
N ILE A 33 5.28 -15.70 35.15
CA ILE A 33 5.09 -14.32 35.65
C ILE A 33 3.74 -14.25 36.38
N LYS A 34 3.79 -13.72 37.61
CA LYS A 34 2.70 -13.58 38.58
C LYS A 34 1.65 -12.54 38.17
N ARG A 35 0.39 -12.88 38.53
CA ARG A 35 -0.76 -11.98 38.73
C ARG A 35 -0.39 -10.79 39.61
N ALA A 36 -0.84 -9.60 39.22
CA ALA A 36 -1.03 -8.48 40.11
C ALA A 36 -2.52 -8.45 40.52
N GLU A 37 -2.80 -8.64 41.81
CA GLU A 37 -4.07 -8.28 42.44
C GLU A 37 -3.78 -7.14 43.43
N GLY A 38 -4.61 -6.11 43.35
CA GLY A 38 -4.62 -4.92 44.19
C GLY A 38 -5.68 -3.96 43.64
N TRP A 39 -6.91 -4.10 44.14
CA TRP A 39 -8.09 -3.33 43.80
C TRP A 39 -8.09 -1.99 44.53
N ASP A 40 -8.55 -0.93 43.86
CA ASP A 40 -9.25 0.20 44.51
C ASP A 40 -10.41 0.61 43.59
N GLU A 41 -11.58 0.81 44.18
CA GLU A 41 -12.89 0.80 43.52
C GLU A 41 -13.15 2.07 42.66
N GLY A 42 -13.62 1.86 41.43
CA GLY A 42 -14.21 2.85 40.53
C GLY A 42 -15.44 2.27 39.82
N PRO A 43 -16.42 3.09 39.40
CA PRO A 43 -17.83 2.71 39.27
C PRO A 43 -18.13 1.66 38.17
N PRO A 44 -19.28 0.96 38.25
CA PRO A 44 -19.50 -0.31 37.57
C PRO A 44 -19.65 -0.17 36.04
N THR A 45 -18.84 -0.96 35.34
CA THR A 45 -19.20 -1.80 34.18
C THR A 45 -20.03 -1.19 33.04
N VAL A 46 -19.38 -1.02 31.88
CA VAL A 46 -19.98 -1.47 30.61
C VAL A 46 -19.25 -2.75 30.22
N LEU A 47 -19.62 -3.84 30.89
CA LEU A 47 -19.29 -5.18 30.41
C LEU A 47 -20.02 -5.35 29.08
N SER A 48 -19.26 -5.62 28.01
CA SER A 48 -19.81 -6.24 26.82
C SER A 48 -20.23 -7.65 27.22
N ASP A 49 -21.49 -7.78 27.63
CA ASP A 49 -22.15 -9.06 27.88
C ASP A 49 -22.10 -9.88 26.58
N SER A 50 -21.18 -10.83 26.50
CA SER A 50 -21.35 -11.93 25.56
C SER A 50 -22.60 -12.68 26.01
N PRO A 51 -23.60 -12.89 25.14
CA PRO A 51 -24.72 -13.74 25.51
C PRO A 51 -24.19 -15.11 25.91
N TRP A 52 -24.70 -15.65 27.02
CA TRP A 52 -24.30 -16.94 27.58
C TRP A 52 -24.45 -18.04 26.51
N THR A 53 -23.40 -18.85 26.29
CA THR A 53 -23.43 -19.99 25.38
C THR A 53 -23.48 -21.28 26.18
N ASN A 54 -24.45 -22.14 25.89
CA ASN A 54 -24.56 -23.47 26.45
C ASN A 54 -23.65 -24.44 25.70
N THR A 55 -22.50 -24.78 26.29
CA THR A 55 -21.52 -25.70 25.68
C THR A 55 -21.95 -27.17 25.71
N SER A 56 -23.07 -27.52 26.35
CA SER A 56 -23.53 -28.91 26.51
C SER A 56 -24.05 -29.57 25.24
N GLY A 57 -24.26 -28.81 24.16
CA GLY A 57 -24.61 -29.38 22.85
C GLY A 57 -23.45 -30.17 22.24
N SER A 58 -23.66 -30.78 21.06
CA SER A 58 -22.69 -31.63 20.38
C SER A 58 -22.45 -31.20 18.94
N CYS A 59 -21.22 -31.39 18.44
CA CYS A 59 -20.81 -31.15 17.06
C CYS A 59 -20.94 -32.35 16.12
N LYS A 60 -21.52 -33.47 16.58
CA LYS A 60 -21.77 -34.65 15.74
C LYS A 60 -22.62 -34.27 14.51
N GLY A 61 -22.03 -34.43 13.32
CA GLY A 61 -22.67 -34.08 12.04
C GLY A 61 -22.72 -32.57 11.73
N ARG A 62 -22.07 -31.73 12.53
CA ARG A 62 -22.12 -30.25 12.43
C ARG A 62 -20.75 -29.60 12.25
N CYS A 63 -19.69 -30.39 12.09
CA CYS A 63 -18.33 -29.87 11.96
C CYS A 63 -18.18 -28.94 10.76
N PHE A 64 -17.76 -27.71 11.04
CA PHE A 64 -17.55 -26.64 10.04
C PHE A 64 -18.79 -26.33 9.20
N GLU A 65 -19.97 -26.44 9.82
CA GLU A 65 -21.23 -26.04 9.19
C GLU A 65 -21.21 -24.56 8.78
N LEU A 66 -21.89 -24.26 7.66
CA LEU A 66 -22.02 -22.89 7.14
C LEU A 66 -23.18 -22.12 7.77
N GLN A 67 -24.01 -22.79 8.58
CA GLN A 67 -25.19 -22.19 9.19
C GLN A 67 -24.80 -21.20 10.29
N GLU A 68 -25.45 -20.03 10.31
CA GLU A 68 -25.26 -19.05 11.37
C GLU A 68 -25.99 -19.51 12.64
N VAL A 69 -25.21 -20.01 13.61
CA VAL A 69 -25.72 -20.38 14.94
C VAL A 69 -25.39 -19.27 15.94
N GLY A 70 -26.43 -18.67 16.50
CA GLY A 70 -26.34 -17.63 17.52
C GLY A 70 -26.45 -18.18 18.94
N PRO A 71 -26.02 -17.41 19.96
CA PRO A 71 -26.24 -17.80 21.34
C PRO A 71 -27.74 -17.85 21.69
N PRO A 72 -28.16 -18.75 22.59
CA PRO A 72 -27.33 -19.50 23.52
C PRO A 72 -26.73 -20.82 22.99
N ASP A 73 -27.00 -21.22 21.75
CA ASP A 73 -26.53 -22.50 21.24
C ASP A 73 -25.02 -22.54 21.01
N CYS A 74 -24.38 -23.68 21.33
CA CYS A 74 -22.97 -23.88 20.99
C CYS A 74 -22.77 -24.07 19.48
N ARG A 75 -21.60 -23.63 19.04
CA ARG A 75 -21.20 -23.53 17.64
C ARG A 75 -20.23 -24.63 17.25
N CYS A 76 -20.21 -24.97 15.97
CA CYS A 76 -19.29 -25.96 15.38
C CYS A 76 -18.57 -25.44 14.13
N ASP A 77 -18.65 -24.13 13.88
CA ASP A 77 -18.02 -23.46 12.74
C ASP A 77 -16.55 -23.05 13.02
N ASN A 78 -15.90 -22.56 11.96
CA ASN A 78 -14.47 -22.23 11.91
C ASN A 78 -14.03 -21.15 12.91
N LEU A 79 -14.98 -20.39 13.48
CA LEU A 79 -14.72 -19.31 14.44
C LEU A 79 -15.19 -19.61 15.85
N CYS A 80 -15.84 -20.76 16.14
CA CYS A 80 -16.34 -21.05 17.49
C CYS A 80 -15.22 -20.93 18.56
N LYS A 81 -13.99 -21.33 18.21
CA LYS A 81 -12.82 -21.22 19.10
C LYS A 81 -12.46 -19.79 19.42
N SER A 82 -12.53 -18.92 18.42
CA SER A 82 -12.23 -17.49 18.54
C SER A 82 -13.22 -16.76 19.45
N TYR A 83 -14.50 -17.19 19.44
CA TYR A 83 -15.56 -16.68 20.31
C TYR A 83 -15.66 -17.42 21.66
N SER A 84 -14.90 -18.50 21.86
CA SER A 84 -15.03 -19.39 23.03
C SER A 84 -16.45 -19.95 23.18
N SER A 85 -17.07 -20.31 22.06
CA SER A 85 -18.48 -20.72 21.96
C SER A 85 -18.66 -22.10 21.33
N CYS A 86 -17.59 -22.91 21.24
CA CYS A 86 -17.69 -24.26 20.70
C CYS A 86 -18.50 -25.20 21.60
N CYS A 87 -19.14 -26.20 21.01
CA CYS A 87 -19.64 -27.34 21.77
C CYS A 87 -18.48 -28.10 22.44
N HIS A 88 -18.77 -28.80 23.54
CA HIS A 88 -17.74 -29.45 24.37
C HIS A 88 -16.88 -30.48 23.61
N ASP A 89 -17.42 -31.09 22.56
CA ASP A 89 -16.85 -32.18 21.76
C ASP A 89 -16.25 -31.70 20.42
N PHE A 90 -16.19 -30.39 20.17
CA PHE A 90 -15.71 -29.84 18.88
C PHE A 90 -14.29 -30.29 18.52
N ASP A 91 -13.36 -30.29 19.49
CA ASP A 91 -11.96 -30.66 19.20
C ASP A 91 -11.84 -32.12 18.79
N GLU A 92 -12.54 -33.00 19.50
CA GLU A 92 -12.52 -34.44 19.27
C GLU A 92 -13.18 -34.79 17.92
N LEU A 93 -14.34 -34.20 17.64
CA LEU A 93 -15.12 -34.54 16.45
C LEU A 93 -14.64 -33.81 15.18
N CYS A 94 -14.17 -32.56 15.29
CA CYS A 94 -13.91 -31.71 14.14
C CYS A 94 -12.42 -31.46 13.89
N LEU A 95 -11.56 -31.55 14.91
CA LEU A 95 -10.10 -31.37 14.78
C LEU A 95 -9.34 -32.70 14.81
N LYS A 96 -9.90 -33.72 14.16
CA LYS A 96 -9.27 -35.05 14.03
C LYS A 96 -7.91 -34.95 13.34
N THR A 97 -6.91 -35.63 13.92
CA THR A 97 -5.53 -35.70 13.42
C THR A 97 -5.01 -37.15 13.28
N ALA A 98 -5.78 -38.16 13.69
CA ALA A 98 -5.34 -39.55 13.59
C ALA A 98 -5.16 -39.99 12.13
N GLY A 99 -4.20 -40.89 11.88
CA GLY A 99 -3.89 -41.34 10.52
C GLY A 99 -3.18 -40.29 9.63
N GLY A 100 -2.95 -39.06 10.12
CA GLY A 100 -2.32 -37.98 9.36
C GLY A 100 -3.19 -37.45 8.22
N TRP A 101 -2.59 -36.62 7.37
CA TRP A 101 -3.30 -35.90 6.29
C TRP A 101 -3.09 -36.48 4.89
N GLU A 102 -2.39 -37.62 4.80
CA GLU A 102 -1.99 -38.26 3.55
C GLU A 102 -2.35 -39.74 3.59
N CYS A 103 -2.86 -40.25 2.47
CA CYS A 103 -2.95 -41.68 2.25
C CYS A 103 -1.56 -42.28 2.05
N THR A 104 -1.39 -43.49 2.55
CA THR A 104 -0.25 -44.36 2.30
C THR A 104 -0.76 -45.66 1.63
N LYS A 105 0.15 -46.44 1.03
CA LYS A 105 -0.24 -47.66 0.32
C LYS A 105 -1.00 -48.66 1.20
N ASP A 106 -0.66 -48.72 2.48
CA ASP A 106 -1.30 -49.58 3.48
C ASP A 106 -2.71 -49.12 3.88
N ARG A 107 -3.04 -47.84 3.68
CA ARG A 107 -4.37 -47.28 3.95
C ARG A 107 -5.34 -47.39 2.76
N CYS A 108 -4.86 -47.75 1.58
CA CYS A 108 -5.71 -47.84 0.39
C CYS A 108 -6.75 -48.95 0.53
N GLY A 109 -8.04 -48.59 0.45
CA GLY A 109 -9.13 -49.53 0.65
C GLY A 109 -9.34 -49.90 2.12
N GLU A 110 -8.87 -49.07 3.05
CA GLU A 110 -9.10 -49.27 4.48
C GLU A 110 -10.60 -49.39 4.80
N VAL A 111 -10.91 -50.20 5.81
CA VAL A 111 -12.21 -50.11 6.47
C VAL A 111 -12.27 -48.73 7.14
N ARG A 112 -13.32 -47.96 6.83
CA ARG A 112 -13.46 -46.59 7.28
C ARG A 112 -13.41 -46.49 8.81
N ASN A 113 -12.45 -45.72 9.31
CA ASN A 113 -12.35 -45.33 10.71
C ASN A 113 -12.67 -43.84 10.84
N GLU A 114 -13.79 -43.50 11.49
CA GLU A 114 -14.22 -42.11 11.65
C GLU A 114 -13.27 -41.27 12.51
N ASP A 115 -12.35 -41.87 13.27
CA ASP A 115 -11.34 -41.12 14.05
C ASP A 115 -10.23 -40.52 13.17
N ASN A 116 -10.08 -41.01 11.94
CA ASN A 116 -9.07 -40.53 11.01
C ASN A 116 -9.33 -39.07 10.60
N ALA A 117 -8.25 -38.33 10.35
CA ALA A 117 -8.33 -36.94 9.94
C ALA A 117 -8.95 -36.78 8.53
N CYS A 118 -8.58 -37.70 7.64
CA CYS A 118 -9.09 -37.88 6.29
C CYS A 118 -9.04 -39.37 5.94
N HIS A 119 -9.78 -39.78 4.90
CA HIS A 119 -10.03 -41.20 4.62
C HIS A 119 -9.36 -41.67 3.33
N CYS A 120 -9.06 -42.97 3.30
CA CYS A 120 -8.53 -43.68 2.12
C CYS A 120 -9.42 -44.89 1.74
N SER A 121 -10.63 -44.94 2.32
CA SER A 121 -11.66 -45.92 2.03
C SER A 121 -12.30 -45.67 0.66
N GLU A 122 -12.92 -46.70 0.07
CA GLU A 122 -13.55 -46.59 -1.26
C GLU A 122 -14.74 -45.61 -1.31
N ASP A 123 -15.34 -45.29 -0.16
CA ASP A 123 -16.49 -44.36 -0.06
C ASP A 123 -16.08 -42.89 0.16
N CYS A 124 -14.78 -42.59 0.35
CA CYS A 124 -14.34 -41.26 0.75
C CYS A 124 -14.67 -40.16 -0.29
N LEU A 125 -14.66 -40.52 -1.59
CA LEU A 125 -14.94 -39.56 -2.67
C LEU A 125 -16.42 -39.14 -2.64
N ALA A 126 -17.31 -40.10 -2.37
CA ALA A 126 -18.75 -39.85 -2.27
C ALA A 126 -19.09 -39.00 -1.02
N ARG A 127 -18.29 -39.14 0.04
CA ARG A 127 -18.44 -38.36 1.29
C ARG A 127 -17.67 -37.04 1.30
N GLY A 128 -16.84 -36.79 0.29
CA GLY A 128 -16.06 -35.55 0.17
C GLY A 128 -14.95 -35.40 1.22
N ASP A 129 -14.41 -36.50 1.75
CA ASP A 129 -13.48 -36.49 2.89
C ASP A 129 -12.22 -37.35 2.69
N CYS A 130 -11.89 -37.66 1.45
CA CYS A 130 -10.61 -38.28 1.11
C CYS A 130 -9.42 -37.40 1.53
N CYS A 131 -8.29 -38.03 1.87
CA CYS A 131 -7.02 -37.32 1.84
C CYS A 131 -6.74 -36.81 0.41
N THR A 132 -6.05 -35.67 0.28
CA THR A 132 -5.91 -34.99 -1.03
C THR A 132 -5.05 -35.75 -2.03
N ASN A 133 -4.20 -36.67 -1.57
CA ASN A 133 -3.36 -37.54 -2.39
C ASN A 133 -3.96 -38.94 -2.62
N TYR A 134 -5.23 -39.18 -2.25
CA TYR A 134 -5.88 -40.49 -2.33
C TYR A 134 -5.83 -41.10 -3.75
N GLN A 135 -6.25 -40.36 -4.78
CA GLN A 135 -6.24 -40.86 -6.15
C GLN A 135 -4.81 -41.11 -6.66
N VAL A 136 -3.85 -40.29 -6.23
CA VAL A 136 -2.44 -40.47 -6.59
C VAL A 136 -1.90 -41.78 -6.00
N VAL A 137 -2.06 -41.97 -4.69
CA VAL A 137 -1.47 -43.12 -3.98
C VAL A 137 -2.25 -44.41 -4.23
N CYS A 138 -3.57 -44.36 -4.25
CA CYS A 138 -4.44 -45.53 -4.27
C CYS A 138 -5.03 -45.87 -5.63
N LYS A 139 -5.07 -44.93 -6.58
CA LYS A 139 -5.63 -45.14 -7.93
C LYS A 139 -4.62 -44.91 -9.07
N GLY A 140 -3.39 -44.47 -8.77
CA GLY A 140 -2.31 -44.33 -9.74
C GLY A 140 -2.37 -43.06 -10.59
N GLU A 141 -3.11 -42.04 -10.16
CA GLU A 141 -3.12 -40.71 -10.79
C GLU A 141 -1.80 -39.94 -10.53
N SER A 142 -1.53 -38.90 -11.31
CA SER A 142 -0.43 -37.95 -11.07
C SER A 142 -0.85 -36.83 -10.12
N HIS A 143 0.10 -36.28 -9.35
CA HIS A 143 -0.12 -35.00 -8.68
C HIS A 143 -0.38 -33.90 -9.71
N TRP A 144 -1.19 -32.90 -9.36
CA TRP A 144 -1.47 -31.78 -10.25
C TRP A 144 -0.19 -31.08 -10.70
N VAL A 145 0.82 -30.96 -9.83
CA VAL A 145 2.07 -30.28 -10.16
C VAL A 145 2.87 -30.97 -11.27
N ASP A 146 2.75 -32.29 -11.38
CA ASP A 146 3.49 -33.12 -12.35
C ASP A 146 2.86 -33.10 -13.74
N ASP A 147 1.60 -32.67 -13.86
CA ASP A 147 0.93 -32.53 -15.15
C ASP A 147 1.53 -31.37 -15.97
N ASP A 148 1.27 -31.33 -17.28
CA ASP A 148 1.66 -30.19 -18.10
C ASP A 148 0.77 -28.95 -17.86
N CYS A 149 1.30 -27.76 -18.15
CA CYS A 149 0.49 -26.54 -18.22
C CYS A 149 -0.41 -26.58 -19.45
N GLU A 150 -1.70 -26.85 -19.29
CA GLU A 150 -2.67 -26.72 -20.38
C GLU A 150 -3.50 -25.43 -20.27
N GLU A 151 -3.88 -24.88 -21.44
CA GLU A 151 -4.73 -23.69 -21.48
C GLU A 151 -6.19 -24.05 -21.17
N ILE A 152 -6.76 -23.39 -20.16
CA ILE A 152 -8.18 -23.48 -19.82
C ILE A 152 -8.92 -22.38 -20.59
N LYS A 153 -9.54 -22.72 -21.72
CA LYS A 153 -10.23 -21.76 -22.60
C LYS A 153 -11.65 -21.42 -22.12
N ALA A 154 -12.30 -22.36 -21.45
CA ALA A 154 -13.61 -22.22 -20.83
C ALA A 154 -13.63 -23.05 -19.53
N PRO A 155 -14.51 -22.71 -18.56
CA PRO A 155 -14.63 -23.50 -17.34
C PRO A 155 -15.08 -24.93 -17.61
N GLU A 156 -14.33 -25.90 -17.09
CA GLU A 156 -14.67 -27.33 -17.16
C GLU A 156 -15.23 -27.77 -15.80
N CYS A 157 -16.49 -27.42 -15.54
CA CYS A 157 -17.15 -27.66 -14.25
C CYS A 157 -18.09 -28.88 -14.27
N PRO A 158 -18.16 -29.67 -13.19
CA PRO A 158 -19.19 -30.68 -13.01
C PRO A 158 -20.61 -30.10 -13.07
N ALA A 159 -21.61 -30.95 -13.32
CA ALA A 159 -23.01 -30.55 -13.27
C ALA A 159 -23.37 -29.93 -11.91
N GLY A 160 -24.25 -28.92 -11.92
CA GLY A 160 -24.66 -28.18 -10.73
C GLY A 160 -23.86 -26.90 -10.45
N PHE A 161 -22.67 -26.74 -11.04
CA PHE A 161 -21.91 -25.48 -10.94
C PHE A 161 -22.41 -24.46 -11.97
N VAL A 162 -23.21 -23.51 -11.51
CA VAL A 162 -23.74 -22.42 -12.36
C VAL A 162 -22.71 -21.34 -12.70
N ARG A 163 -21.59 -21.31 -11.98
CA ARG A 163 -20.45 -20.41 -12.21
C ARG A 163 -19.14 -21.02 -11.68
N PRO A 164 -17.98 -20.62 -12.22
CA PRO A 164 -16.68 -20.92 -11.63
C PRO A 164 -16.61 -20.45 -10.17
N PRO A 165 -16.30 -21.31 -9.20
CA PRO A 165 -16.00 -20.85 -7.85
C PRO A 165 -14.71 -20.04 -7.81
N LEU A 166 -14.60 -19.15 -6.83
CA LEU A 166 -13.38 -18.38 -6.53
C LEU A 166 -12.79 -18.85 -5.19
N ILE A 167 -11.51 -19.22 -5.19
CA ILE A 167 -10.72 -19.47 -3.98
C ILE A 167 -9.66 -18.39 -3.84
N ILE A 168 -9.70 -17.66 -2.73
CA ILE A 168 -8.68 -16.68 -2.34
C ILE A 168 -7.72 -17.36 -1.38
N PHE A 169 -6.49 -17.60 -1.80
CA PHE A 169 -5.43 -18.20 -1.00
C PHE A 169 -4.48 -17.10 -0.51
N SER A 170 -4.72 -16.62 0.71
CA SER A 170 -3.95 -15.54 1.33
C SER A 170 -2.76 -16.09 2.13
N VAL A 171 -1.57 -15.52 1.92
CA VAL A 171 -0.32 -15.87 2.61
C VAL A 171 0.30 -14.65 3.29
N ASP A 172 0.30 -14.63 4.62
CA ASP A 172 0.76 -13.49 5.41
C ASP A 172 2.26 -13.26 5.25
N GLY A 173 2.67 -12.01 4.99
CA GLY A 173 4.09 -11.64 4.92
C GLY A 173 4.85 -12.26 3.75
N PHE A 174 4.15 -12.75 2.72
CA PHE A 174 4.78 -13.31 1.53
C PHE A 174 5.36 -12.21 0.64
N ARG A 175 6.63 -11.85 0.90
CA ARG A 175 7.38 -10.90 0.09
C ARG A 175 7.50 -11.36 -1.36
N ALA A 176 7.28 -10.43 -2.30
CA ALA A 176 7.30 -10.71 -3.74
C ALA A 176 8.57 -11.45 -4.21
N SER A 177 9.74 -11.07 -3.68
CA SER A 177 11.02 -11.67 -4.04
C SER A 177 11.17 -13.14 -3.65
N TYR A 178 10.32 -13.69 -2.78
CA TYR A 178 10.32 -15.13 -2.46
C TYR A 178 10.02 -15.99 -3.68
N MET A 179 9.25 -15.48 -4.64
CA MET A 179 8.97 -16.17 -5.91
C MET A 179 10.24 -16.48 -6.71
N LYS A 180 11.35 -15.75 -6.49
CA LYS A 180 12.65 -16.02 -7.13
C LYS A 180 13.27 -17.36 -6.71
N LYS A 181 12.84 -17.97 -5.61
CA LYS A 181 13.26 -19.32 -5.21
C LYS A 181 12.76 -20.40 -6.18
N GLY A 182 11.69 -20.10 -6.92
CA GLY A 182 11.18 -20.91 -8.04
C GLY A 182 10.79 -22.33 -7.66
N SER A 183 10.72 -23.19 -8.68
CA SER A 183 10.22 -24.57 -8.56
C SER A 183 11.06 -25.49 -7.67
N LYS A 184 12.32 -25.14 -7.37
CA LYS A 184 13.17 -25.93 -6.44
C LYS A 184 12.66 -25.90 -5.00
N VAL A 185 11.93 -24.86 -4.63
CA VAL A 185 11.39 -24.65 -3.28
C VAL A 185 9.87 -24.70 -3.30
N MET A 186 9.26 -24.11 -4.34
CA MET A 186 7.81 -23.93 -4.44
C MET A 186 7.29 -24.36 -5.82
N PRO A 187 7.33 -25.66 -6.17
CA PRO A 187 6.91 -26.15 -7.48
C PRO A 187 5.42 -25.90 -7.79
N ASN A 188 4.51 -26.03 -6.84
CA ASN A 188 3.08 -25.80 -7.06
C ASN A 188 2.78 -24.32 -7.34
N ILE A 189 3.31 -23.43 -6.49
CA ILE A 189 3.15 -21.98 -6.64
C ILE A 189 3.81 -21.50 -7.94
N GLU A 190 4.98 -22.04 -8.29
CA GLU A 190 5.65 -21.72 -9.55
C GLU A 190 4.85 -22.20 -10.77
N LYS A 191 4.17 -23.35 -10.68
CA LYS A 191 3.25 -23.81 -11.72
C LYS A 191 2.05 -22.87 -11.84
N LEU A 192 1.41 -22.47 -10.75
CA LEU A 192 0.33 -21.45 -10.79
C LEU A 192 0.82 -20.15 -11.45
N ARG A 193 2.00 -19.65 -11.05
CA ARG A 193 2.60 -18.41 -11.56
C ARG A 193 2.90 -18.49 -13.06
N SER A 194 3.51 -19.59 -13.49
CA SER A 194 3.97 -19.77 -14.86
C SER A 194 2.84 -20.14 -15.82
N CYS A 195 1.87 -20.97 -15.42
CA CYS A 195 0.73 -21.31 -16.26
C CYS A 195 -0.38 -20.22 -16.25
N GLY A 196 -0.53 -19.47 -15.16
CA GLY A 196 -1.60 -18.47 -14.98
C GLY A 196 -1.22 -17.05 -15.40
N THR A 197 -1.87 -16.09 -14.75
CA THR A 197 -1.57 -14.66 -14.81
C THR A 197 -0.85 -14.23 -13.54
N HIS A 198 0.30 -13.55 -13.65
CA HIS A 198 1.02 -13.07 -12.48
C HIS A 198 1.57 -11.66 -12.69
N SER A 199 1.76 -10.95 -11.58
CA SER A 199 2.50 -9.69 -11.56
C SER A 199 3.89 -9.90 -10.93
N PRO A 200 4.93 -9.14 -11.30
CA PRO A 200 6.22 -9.15 -10.58
C PRO A 200 6.05 -8.94 -9.08
N TYR A 201 5.10 -8.08 -8.71
CA TYR A 201 4.71 -7.79 -7.35
C TYR A 201 3.37 -7.07 -7.32
N MET A 202 2.67 -7.15 -6.20
CA MET A 202 1.49 -6.35 -5.88
C MET A 202 1.86 -5.37 -4.77
N ARG A 203 1.36 -4.13 -4.88
CA ARG A 203 1.58 -3.10 -3.87
C ARG A 203 0.50 -3.18 -2.79
N PRO A 204 0.88 -3.30 -1.51
CA PRO A 204 -0.06 -3.21 -0.39
C PRO A 204 -0.53 -1.77 -0.14
N VAL A 205 -1.50 -1.60 0.77
CA VAL A 205 -1.82 -0.29 1.38
C VAL A 205 -0.93 0.02 2.57
N TYR A 206 -0.87 1.30 2.93
CA TYR A 206 -0.21 1.77 4.14
C TYR A 206 -1.19 1.81 5.33
N PRO A 207 -0.79 1.38 6.55
CA PRO A 207 0.47 0.72 6.86
C PRO A 207 0.49 -0.72 6.34
N THR A 208 1.68 -1.19 5.96
CA THR A 208 1.90 -2.53 5.38
C THR A 208 1.86 -3.64 6.43
N LYS A 209 0.71 -3.73 7.11
CA LYS A 209 0.38 -4.67 8.18
C LYS A 209 -0.86 -5.51 7.77
N THR A 210 -0.99 -6.68 8.38
CA THR A 210 -2.00 -7.70 8.08
C THR A 210 -3.44 -7.20 8.05
N PHE A 211 -3.98 -6.67 9.16
CA PHE A 211 -5.42 -6.33 9.24
C PHE A 211 -5.84 -5.23 8.25
N PRO A 212 -5.08 -4.11 8.11
CA PRO A 212 -5.35 -3.14 7.06
C PRO A 212 -5.38 -3.77 5.67
N ASN A 213 -4.39 -4.60 5.32
CA ASN A 213 -4.26 -5.14 3.97
C ASN A 213 -5.27 -6.24 3.63
N LEU A 214 -5.56 -7.17 4.57
CA LEU A 214 -6.59 -8.18 4.37
C LEU A 214 -7.98 -7.55 4.23
N TYR A 215 -8.27 -6.51 5.01
CA TYR A 215 -9.57 -5.85 4.93
C TYR A 215 -9.69 -4.93 3.72
N THR A 216 -8.60 -4.29 3.29
CA THR A 216 -8.51 -3.65 1.97
C THR A 216 -8.77 -4.64 0.84
N LEU A 217 -8.11 -5.81 0.84
CA LEU A 217 -8.32 -6.84 -0.17
C LEU A 217 -9.81 -7.22 -0.26
N ALA A 218 -10.47 -7.35 0.90
CA ALA A 218 -11.87 -7.72 0.98
C ALA A 218 -12.85 -6.62 0.54
N THR A 219 -12.47 -5.33 0.57
CA THR A 219 -13.39 -4.19 0.40
C THR A 219 -13.04 -3.27 -0.77
N GLY A 220 -11.81 -3.32 -1.28
CA GLY A 220 -11.26 -2.37 -2.24
C GLY A 220 -11.08 -0.96 -1.69
N LEU A 221 -11.14 -0.78 -0.36
CA LEU A 221 -11.05 0.52 0.30
C LEU A 221 -9.67 0.77 0.90
N TYR A 222 -9.28 2.04 1.00
CA TYR A 222 -8.16 2.46 1.83
C TYR A 222 -8.47 2.33 3.33
N PRO A 223 -7.45 2.17 4.18
CA PRO A 223 -7.63 2.06 5.63
C PRO A 223 -8.37 3.21 6.30
N GLU A 224 -8.17 4.44 5.82
CA GLU A 224 -8.89 5.60 6.34
C GLU A 224 -10.41 5.50 6.09
N SER A 225 -10.83 4.88 5.00
CA SER A 225 -12.25 4.69 4.64
C SER A 225 -12.89 3.51 5.35
N HIS A 226 -12.23 2.34 5.36
CA HIS A 226 -12.80 1.14 5.99
C HIS A 226 -12.60 1.09 7.52
N GLY A 227 -11.76 1.98 8.07
CA GLY A 227 -11.60 2.20 9.51
C GLY A 227 -10.63 1.24 10.22
N ILE A 228 -10.04 0.27 9.53
CA ILE A 228 -9.04 -0.64 10.10
C ILE A 228 -7.66 -0.08 9.77
N VAL A 229 -7.27 0.98 10.49
CA VAL A 229 -6.08 1.79 10.19
C VAL A 229 -4.77 1.20 10.74
N GLY A 230 -4.85 0.08 11.47
CA GLY A 230 -3.68 -0.65 11.96
C GLY A 230 -4.05 -1.90 12.75
N ASN A 231 -3.07 -2.76 13.00
CA ASN A 231 -3.19 -3.94 13.88
C ASN A 231 -3.46 -3.55 15.35
N SER A 232 -3.21 -2.29 15.71
CA SER A 232 -3.62 -1.67 16.97
C SER A 232 -4.04 -0.23 16.70
N MET A 233 -5.17 0.18 17.26
CA MET A 233 -5.75 1.51 17.03
C MET A 233 -6.67 1.89 18.20
N TYR A 234 -6.80 3.19 18.44
CA TYR A 234 -7.71 3.76 19.44
C TYR A 234 -8.76 4.59 18.70
N ASP A 235 -10.03 4.43 19.06
CA ASP A 235 -11.11 5.28 18.55
C ASP A 235 -11.55 6.21 19.68
N PRO A 236 -11.34 7.54 19.56
CA PRO A 236 -11.68 8.50 20.60
C PRO A 236 -13.19 8.63 20.83
N VAL A 237 -14.03 8.25 19.86
CA VAL A 237 -15.50 8.27 20.01
C VAL A 237 -15.98 7.04 20.76
N PHE A 238 -15.34 5.89 20.55
CA PHE A 238 -15.69 4.66 21.26
C PHE A 238 -15.03 4.56 22.63
N ASP A 239 -14.02 5.38 22.89
CA ASP A 239 -13.10 5.27 24.02
C ASP A 239 -12.62 3.82 24.23
N ALA A 240 -12.19 3.21 23.11
CA ALA A 240 -11.84 1.80 23.07
C ALA A 240 -10.58 1.58 22.24
N THR A 241 -9.81 0.56 22.62
CA THR A 241 -8.59 0.18 21.90
C THR A 241 -8.77 -1.18 21.23
N PHE A 242 -8.60 -1.20 19.91
CA PHE A 242 -8.55 -2.39 19.10
C PHE A 242 -7.14 -2.98 19.11
N HIS A 243 -7.04 -4.30 19.23
CA HIS A 243 -5.79 -5.05 19.13
C HIS A 243 -6.01 -6.38 18.39
N LEU A 244 -4.95 -6.93 17.78
CA LEU A 244 -4.95 -8.28 17.20
C LEU A 244 -5.39 -9.35 18.21
N ARG A 245 -4.95 -9.23 19.46
CA ARG A 245 -5.34 -10.11 20.57
C ARG A 245 -6.47 -9.49 21.36
N GLY A 246 -7.36 -10.33 21.90
CA GLY A 246 -8.53 -9.89 22.65
C GLY A 246 -9.82 -9.91 21.84
N ARG A 247 -10.92 -9.52 22.52
CA ARG A 247 -12.30 -9.64 22.00
C ARG A 247 -12.80 -8.41 21.25
N GLU A 248 -12.22 -7.23 21.50
CA GLU A 248 -12.70 -5.97 20.92
C GLU A 248 -12.74 -5.99 19.38
N LYS A 249 -11.82 -6.73 18.75
CA LYS A 249 -11.80 -6.90 17.29
C LYS A 249 -13.05 -7.58 16.71
N PHE A 250 -13.81 -8.33 17.50
CA PHE A 250 -15.05 -8.96 17.03
C PHE A 250 -16.24 -8.02 17.05
N ASN A 251 -16.11 -6.83 17.64
CA ASN A 251 -17.17 -5.83 17.63
C ASN A 251 -17.29 -5.22 16.24
N HIS A 252 -18.46 -5.36 15.61
CA HIS A 252 -18.72 -4.87 14.25
C HIS A 252 -18.49 -3.36 14.05
N ARG A 253 -18.50 -2.54 15.13
CA ARG A 253 -18.30 -1.08 15.09
C ARG A 253 -16.96 -0.63 14.50
N TRP A 254 -15.98 -1.53 14.45
CA TRP A 254 -14.67 -1.25 13.87
C TRP A 254 -14.64 -1.35 12.34
N TRP A 255 -15.50 -2.18 11.77
CA TRP A 255 -15.36 -2.69 10.40
C TRP A 255 -16.30 -1.93 9.44
N GLY A 256 -15.77 -0.90 8.79
CA GLY A 256 -16.51 -0.13 7.78
C GLY A 256 -16.56 -0.82 6.41
N GLY A 257 -17.12 -0.13 5.42
CA GLY A 257 -17.21 -0.61 4.04
C GLY A 257 -18.12 -1.83 3.86
N GLN A 258 -18.00 -2.50 2.71
CA GLN A 258 -18.72 -3.73 2.42
C GLN A 258 -17.77 -4.80 1.88
N PRO A 259 -17.40 -5.82 2.70
CA PRO A 259 -16.47 -6.84 2.24
C PRO A 259 -17.11 -7.79 1.23
N LEU A 260 -16.27 -8.54 0.51
CA LEU A 260 -16.66 -9.41 -0.60
C LEU A 260 -17.73 -10.44 -0.21
N TRP A 261 -17.62 -11.09 0.95
CA TRP A 261 -18.61 -12.07 1.39
C TRP A 261 -19.98 -11.43 1.62
N ILE A 262 -20.06 -10.21 2.14
CA ILE A 262 -21.32 -9.48 2.27
C ILE A 262 -21.87 -9.05 0.91
N THR A 263 -20.98 -8.64 -0.01
CA THR A 263 -21.35 -8.27 -1.38
C THR A 263 -21.95 -9.45 -2.14
N ALA A 264 -21.37 -10.64 -1.96
CA ALA A 264 -21.86 -11.90 -2.51
C ALA A 264 -23.23 -12.27 -1.92
N THR A 265 -23.35 -12.31 -0.58
CA THR A 265 -24.60 -12.67 0.11
C THR A 265 -25.75 -11.74 -0.28
N LYS A 266 -25.52 -10.42 -0.33
CA LYS A 266 -26.54 -9.44 -0.75
C LYS A 266 -27.02 -9.61 -2.20
N GLN A 267 -26.27 -10.32 -3.03
CA GLN A 267 -26.58 -10.58 -4.44
C GLN A 267 -26.91 -12.06 -4.69
N GLY A 268 -27.24 -12.82 -3.64
CA GLY A 268 -27.68 -14.21 -3.75
C GLY A 268 -26.56 -15.21 -4.07
N VAL A 269 -25.30 -14.82 -3.88
CA VAL A 269 -24.13 -15.70 -4.05
C VAL A 269 -23.64 -16.15 -2.68
N LYS A 270 -23.67 -17.45 -2.42
CA LYS A 270 -23.22 -18.02 -1.13
C LYS A 270 -21.71 -17.90 -0.97
N ALA A 271 -21.27 -17.50 0.22
CA ALA A 271 -19.87 -17.39 0.60
C ALA A 271 -19.54 -18.40 1.71
N GLY A 272 -18.39 -19.08 1.60
CA GLY A 272 -17.83 -19.84 2.71
C GLY A 272 -17.30 -18.89 3.79
N THR A 273 -16.94 -19.41 4.95
CA THR A 273 -16.33 -18.58 6.00
C THR A 273 -14.93 -18.12 5.56
N PHE A 274 -14.68 -16.80 5.63
CA PHE A 274 -13.39 -16.22 5.18
C PHE A 274 -12.29 -16.25 6.25
N PHE A 275 -12.65 -16.55 7.49
CA PHE A 275 -11.75 -16.50 8.63
C PHE A 275 -11.60 -17.89 9.27
N TRP A 276 -10.42 -18.14 9.78
CA TRP A 276 -10.07 -19.40 10.43
C TRP A 276 -9.54 -19.12 11.82
N SER A 277 -9.99 -19.89 12.82
CA SER A 277 -9.30 -19.89 14.10
C SER A 277 -7.87 -20.38 13.92
N VAL A 278 -6.91 -19.69 14.54
CA VAL A 278 -5.48 -20.06 14.51
C VAL A 278 -5.20 -21.48 15.03
N MET A 279 -6.15 -22.06 15.77
CA MET A 279 -6.06 -23.44 16.28
C MET A 279 -6.36 -24.50 15.21
N ILE A 280 -6.94 -24.12 14.06
CA ILE A 280 -7.28 -25.05 12.98
C ILE A 280 -6.04 -25.23 12.08
N PRO A 281 -5.48 -26.45 11.94
CA PRO A 281 -4.33 -26.73 11.07
C PRO A 281 -4.62 -26.42 9.60
N HIS A 282 -3.61 -26.03 8.83
CA HIS A 282 -3.77 -25.65 7.42
C HIS A 282 -4.38 -26.77 6.57
N GLU A 283 -3.97 -28.02 6.81
CA GLU A 283 -4.49 -29.20 6.12
C GLU A 283 -5.98 -29.38 6.37
N ARG A 284 -6.45 -29.13 7.61
CA ARG A 284 -7.88 -29.15 7.94
C ARG A 284 -8.64 -28.02 7.23
N ARG A 285 -8.06 -26.82 7.09
CA ARG A 285 -8.68 -25.72 6.35
C ARG A 285 -8.89 -26.10 4.88
N ILE A 286 -7.88 -26.72 4.24
CA ILE A 286 -7.98 -27.23 2.87
C ILE A 286 -9.06 -28.31 2.74
N LEU A 287 -9.04 -29.33 3.61
CA LEU A 287 -10.05 -30.38 3.58
C LEU A 287 -11.48 -29.84 3.78
N THR A 288 -11.64 -28.83 4.64
CA THR A 288 -12.94 -28.18 4.86
C THR A 288 -13.43 -27.45 3.60
N ILE A 289 -12.55 -26.72 2.90
CA ILE A 289 -12.90 -26.06 1.62
C ILE A 289 -13.29 -27.12 0.57
N LEU A 290 -12.54 -28.22 0.47
CA LEU A 290 -12.83 -29.31 -0.46
C LEU A 290 -14.17 -29.99 -0.12
N GLN A 291 -14.45 -30.20 1.16
CA GLN A 291 -15.73 -30.74 1.62
C GLN A 291 -16.88 -29.80 1.26
N TRP A 292 -16.75 -28.49 1.51
CA TRP A 292 -17.76 -27.51 1.11
C TRP A 292 -18.01 -27.49 -0.40
N LEU A 293 -16.98 -27.73 -1.24
CA LEU A 293 -17.13 -27.87 -2.69
C LEU A 293 -17.91 -29.14 -3.12
N THR A 294 -18.10 -30.10 -2.21
CA THR A 294 -18.93 -31.30 -2.45
C THR A 294 -20.37 -31.17 -1.95
N LEU A 295 -20.71 -30.06 -1.27
CA LEU A 295 -22.07 -29.83 -0.80
C LEU A 295 -23.08 -29.79 -1.96
N PRO A 296 -24.36 -30.08 -1.69
CA PRO A 296 -25.46 -29.89 -2.65
C PRO A 296 -25.47 -28.49 -3.27
N ASP A 297 -25.99 -28.37 -4.49
CA ASP A 297 -25.96 -27.12 -5.28
C ASP A 297 -26.59 -25.93 -4.54
N ASP A 298 -27.61 -26.17 -3.73
CA ASP A 298 -28.33 -25.19 -2.95
C ASP A 298 -27.65 -24.84 -1.62
N GLU A 299 -26.59 -25.51 -1.21
CA GLU A 299 -25.79 -25.19 -0.01
C GLU A 299 -24.37 -24.73 -0.36
N ARG A 300 -23.84 -25.18 -1.49
CA ARG A 300 -22.45 -24.98 -1.90
C ARG A 300 -22.09 -23.50 -2.12
N PRO A 301 -21.05 -22.97 -1.45
CA PRO A 301 -20.55 -21.63 -1.73
C PRO A 301 -19.97 -21.46 -3.13
N SER A 302 -19.97 -20.22 -3.64
CA SER A 302 -19.25 -19.85 -4.87
C SER A 302 -17.94 -19.12 -4.58
N VAL A 303 -17.70 -18.68 -3.35
CA VAL A 303 -16.46 -18.00 -2.95
C VAL A 303 -15.94 -18.53 -1.62
N TYR A 304 -14.62 -18.73 -1.57
CA TYR A 304 -13.90 -19.34 -0.45
C TYR A 304 -12.64 -18.53 -0.16
N ALA A 305 -12.20 -18.53 1.09
CA ALA A 305 -10.89 -17.99 1.45
C ALA A 305 -10.12 -18.94 2.35
N PHE A 306 -8.87 -19.17 1.99
CA PHE A 306 -7.85 -19.77 2.82
C PHE A 306 -6.89 -18.67 3.28
N TYR A 307 -6.42 -18.76 4.51
CA TYR A 307 -5.40 -17.86 5.04
C TYR A 307 -4.32 -18.68 5.75
N SER A 308 -3.05 -18.33 5.52
CA SER A 308 -1.89 -18.87 6.22
C SER A 308 -1.16 -17.75 6.95
N GLU A 309 -0.85 -17.99 8.22
CA GLU A 309 -0.03 -17.14 9.10
C GLU A 309 1.48 -17.18 8.73
N GLN A 310 1.85 -17.96 7.72
CA GLN A 310 3.21 -18.10 7.19
C GLN A 310 3.28 -17.51 5.76
N PRO A 311 4.44 -16.99 5.33
CA PRO A 311 5.74 -17.07 6.00
C PRO A 311 6.01 -15.95 7.03
N ASP A 312 5.04 -15.09 7.33
CA ASP A 312 5.18 -13.92 8.22
C ASP A 312 5.89 -14.23 9.55
N PHE A 313 5.35 -15.18 10.32
CA PHE A 313 5.94 -15.53 11.62
C PHE A 313 7.41 -15.94 11.53
N SER A 314 7.76 -16.72 10.50
CA SER A 314 9.14 -17.13 10.25
C SER A 314 10.00 -15.96 9.78
N GLY A 315 9.45 -15.07 8.96
CA GLY A 315 10.08 -13.83 8.52
C GLY A 315 10.41 -12.91 9.69
N HIS A 316 9.48 -12.74 10.63
CA HIS A 316 9.74 -12.02 11.88
C HIS A 316 10.88 -12.64 12.69
N LYS A 317 10.88 -13.97 12.83
CA LYS A 317 11.85 -14.68 13.67
C LYS A 317 13.26 -14.73 13.07
N TYR A 318 13.36 -14.91 11.75
CA TYR A 318 14.62 -15.21 11.06
C TYR A 318 15.06 -14.13 10.06
N GLY A 319 14.23 -13.12 9.78
CA GLY A 319 14.46 -12.16 8.72
C GLY A 319 14.12 -12.74 7.34
N PRO A 320 13.86 -11.89 6.33
CA PRO A 320 13.40 -12.33 5.01
C PRO A 320 14.42 -13.15 4.23
N PHE A 321 15.71 -13.05 4.52
CA PHE A 321 16.76 -13.78 3.81
C PHE A 321 17.36 -14.96 4.60
N GLY A 322 16.97 -15.13 5.87
CA GLY A 322 17.48 -16.14 6.79
C GLY A 322 19.00 -16.01 7.09
N PRO A 323 19.47 -16.13 8.34
CA PRO A 323 20.90 -16.20 8.60
C PRO A 323 21.50 -17.49 8.02
N GLU A 324 22.65 -17.39 7.34
CA GLU A 324 23.50 -18.54 7.01
C GLU A 324 23.98 -19.21 8.30
N GLU A 325 23.72 -20.51 8.49
CA GLU A 325 24.39 -21.26 9.56
C GLU A 325 25.84 -21.53 9.15
N SER A 326 26.79 -20.87 9.82
CA SER A 326 28.15 -21.38 9.92
C SER A 326 28.19 -22.35 11.10
N SER A 327 28.42 -23.63 10.82
CA SER A 327 28.72 -24.64 11.83
C SER A 327 30.12 -24.36 12.41
N TYR A 328 30.22 -23.46 13.38
CA TYR A 328 31.45 -23.28 14.16
C TYR A 328 31.61 -24.43 15.15
N GLY A 329 32.34 -25.46 14.75
CA GLY A 329 33.22 -26.20 15.65
C GLY A 329 34.54 -25.43 15.78
N SER A 330 34.91 -25.02 17.00
CA SER A 330 36.24 -24.50 17.34
C SER A 330 36.96 -25.58 18.20
N PRO A 331 38.31 -25.58 18.39
CA PRO A 331 39.16 -24.39 18.33
C PRO A 331 40.65 -24.53 17.90
N PHE A 332 41.27 -23.35 17.78
CA PHE A 332 42.70 -22.99 17.84
C PHE A 332 43.59 -23.12 16.58
N THR A 333 44.00 -21.97 16.04
CA THR A 333 45.41 -21.52 15.98
C THR A 333 45.50 -20.04 15.52
N PRO A 334 46.54 -19.26 15.93
CA PRO A 334 46.51 -17.81 15.84
C PRO A 334 47.09 -17.23 14.54
N ALA A 335 46.61 -16.01 14.24
CA ALA A 335 46.78 -15.24 13.02
C ALA A 335 48.24 -14.82 12.69
N LYS A 336 48.54 -14.72 11.38
CA LYS A 336 49.69 -13.96 10.85
C LYS A 336 49.22 -12.71 10.07
N ARG A 337 49.86 -11.58 10.40
CA ARG A 337 49.65 -10.21 9.87
C ARG A 337 49.96 -10.09 8.36
N PRO A 338 49.34 -9.13 7.63
CA PRO A 338 49.65 -8.86 6.22
C PRO A 338 50.83 -7.88 6.04
N LYS A 339 51.70 -8.13 5.05
CA LYS A 339 52.78 -7.24 4.61
C LYS A 339 52.35 -6.33 3.46
N ARG A 340 52.81 -5.07 3.54
CA ARG A 340 52.66 -3.95 2.58
C ARG A 340 53.22 -4.26 1.18
N LYS A 341 52.57 -3.71 0.14
CA LYS A 341 53.04 -3.61 -1.25
C LYS A 341 53.97 -2.42 -1.45
N VAL A 342 55.04 -2.61 -2.22
CA VAL A 342 55.86 -1.55 -2.83
C VAL A 342 56.11 -1.92 -4.30
N THR A 343 55.87 -0.96 -5.20
CA THR A 343 56.14 -0.94 -6.65
C THR A 343 57.63 -0.71 -6.98
N PRO A 344 58.15 -1.11 -8.17
CA PRO A 344 58.46 -0.07 -9.18
C PRO A 344 58.45 -0.46 -10.70
N LYS A 345 58.11 0.55 -11.52
CA LYS A 345 58.59 1.05 -12.86
C LYS A 345 59.03 0.15 -14.07
N ARG A 346 58.34 0.44 -15.21
CA ARG A 346 58.71 0.64 -16.66
C ARG A 346 59.94 -0.04 -17.31
N ARG A 347 59.74 -0.75 -18.46
CA ARG A 347 60.20 -0.36 -19.84
C ARG A 347 59.78 -1.35 -20.98
N GLN A 348 59.31 -0.79 -22.10
CA GLN A 348 59.46 -1.08 -23.56
C GLN A 348 59.32 -2.48 -24.22
N GLU A 349 58.28 -2.59 -25.07
CA GLU A 349 58.18 -2.93 -26.52
C GLU A 349 58.70 -4.24 -27.22
N ARG A 350 57.75 -4.86 -27.98
CA ARG A 350 57.80 -5.73 -29.21
C ARG A 350 58.03 -7.26 -29.06
N PRO A 351 57.64 -8.08 -30.08
CA PRO A 351 56.37 -8.18 -30.81
C PRO A 351 55.82 -9.64 -30.94
N VAL A 352 54.64 -9.75 -31.55
CA VAL A 352 53.74 -10.91 -31.73
C VAL A 352 54.32 -12.08 -32.54
N THR A 353 54.02 -13.32 -32.13
CA THR A 353 53.96 -14.54 -32.99
C THR A 353 52.78 -15.46 -32.60
N PRO A 354 52.20 -16.26 -33.54
CA PRO A 354 50.89 -16.92 -33.39
C PRO A 354 50.97 -18.41 -32.95
N PRO A 355 49.82 -19.07 -32.65
CA PRO A 355 49.76 -20.13 -31.64
C PRO A 355 50.02 -21.54 -32.19
N LYS A 356 50.59 -22.43 -31.35
CA LYS A 356 50.63 -23.88 -31.59
C LYS A 356 49.74 -24.63 -30.60
N LYS A 357 48.74 -25.32 -31.17
CA LYS A 357 47.83 -26.27 -30.55
C LYS A 357 48.58 -27.35 -29.75
N ARG A 358 48.13 -27.66 -28.53
CA ARG A 358 48.33 -28.99 -27.92
C ARG A 358 47.08 -29.47 -27.19
N ARG A 359 46.89 -30.79 -27.33
CA ARG A 359 45.71 -31.61 -27.10
C ARG A 359 45.32 -31.71 -25.63
N ARG A 360 44.00 -31.88 -25.44
CA ARG A 360 43.31 -32.33 -24.23
C ARG A 360 44.01 -33.52 -23.58
N LYS A 361 44.22 -33.44 -22.26
CA LYS A 361 44.22 -34.59 -21.36
C LYS A 361 43.09 -34.38 -20.35
N LEU A 362 42.19 -35.34 -20.33
CA LEU A 362 41.01 -35.44 -19.48
C LEU A 362 41.49 -35.65 -18.03
N HIS A 363 41.33 -34.64 -17.17
CA HIS A 363 41.38 -34.84 -15.73
C HIS A 363 39.94 -34.95 -15.22
N ARG A 364 39.62 -36.16 -14.77
CA ARG A 364 38.51 -36.52 -13.91
C ARG A 364 38.44 -35.50 -12.77
N MET A 365 37.45 -34.60 -12.80
CA MET A 365 37.14 -33.76 -11.65
C MET A 365 36.25 -34.58 -10.73
N ASP A 366 36.79 -34.91 -9.56
CA ASP A 366 36.04 -35.47 -8.46
C ASP A 366 34.88 -34.54 -8.10
N HIS A 367 33.70 -35.14 -7.98
CA HIS A 367 32.51 -34.54 -7.43
C HIS A 367 32.80 -34.10 -5.99
N TYR A 368 33.08 -32.80 -5.79
CA TYR A 368 32.86 -32.19 -4.48
C TYR A 368 31.35 -32.08 -4.26
N ALA A 369 30.86 -32.89 -3.34
CA ALA A 369 29.52 -32.80 -2.80
C ALA A 369 29.25 -31.37 -2.31
N ALA A 370 28.26 -30.72 -2.91
CA ALA A 370 27.72 -29.47 -2.41
C ALA A 370 26.86 -29.78 -1.16
N GLU A 371 27.46 -29.69 0.02
CA GLU A 371 26.72 -29.64 1.27
C GLU A 371 25.81 -28.39 1.25
N THR A 372 24.51 -28.63 1.43
CA THR A 372 23.46 -27.63 1.25
C THR A 372 23.33 -26.74 2.50
N ARG A 373 23.60 -25.45 2.33
CA ARG A 373 23.32 -24.38 3.31
C ARG A 373 21.80 -24.18 3.40
N GLN A 374 21.19 -24.32 4.58
CA GLN A 374 19.73 -24.26 4.72
C GLN A 374 19.27 -22.88 5.24
N ASP A 375 18.81 -22.03 4.31
CA ASP A 375 18.07 -20.81 4.62
C ASP A 375 16.77 -21.16 5.38
N LYS A 376 16.59 -20.60 6.59
CA LYS A 376 15.46 -20.87 7.49
C LYS A 376 14.10 -20.44 6.94
N MET A 377 14.06 -19.60 5.90
CA MET A 377 12.83 -19.28 5.16
C MET A 377 12.44 -20.36 4.14
N THR A 378 13.33 -21.30 3.82
CA THR A 378 13.05 -22.35 2.82
C THR A 378 11.97 -23.32 3.27
N ASN A 379 11.98 -23.75 4.54
CA ASN A 379 11.01 -24.74 5.04
C ASN A 379 9.59 -24.15 5.11
N PRO A 380 9.35 -22.96 5.70
CA PRO A 380 8.02 -22.34 5.69
C PRO A 380 7.45 -22.18 4.28
N LEU A 381 8.30 -21.83 3.31
CA LEU A 381 7.88 -21.70 1.91
C LEU A 381 7.53 -23.06 1.27
N ARG A 382 8.26 -24.13 1.60
CA ARG A 382 7.92 -25.50 1.19
C ARG A 382 6.60 -25.96 1.81
N ASP A 383 6.35 -25.61 3.08
CA ASP A 383 5.13 -26.00 3.78
C ASP A 383 3.88 -25.33 3.17
N ILE A 384 4.01 -24.05 2.81
CA ILE A 384 2.95 -23.33 2.07
C ILE A 384 2.76 -23.95 0.68
N ASP A 385 3.84 -24.23 -0.06
CA ASP A 385 3.74 -24.86 -1.38
C ASP A 385 3.10 -26.25 -1.30
N LYS A 386 3.42 -27.03 -0.28
CA LYS A 386 2.76 -28.31 0.00
C LYS A 386 1.26 -28.13 0.21
N THR A 387 0.86 -27.11 0.97
CA THR A 387 -0.56 -26.78 1.20
C THR A 387 -1.26 -26.36 -0.09
N VAL A 388 -0.59 -25.60 -0.97
CA VAL A 388 -1.11 -25.28 -2.31
C VAL A 388 -1.25 -26.56 -3.15
N GLY A 389 -0.27 -27.47 -3.09
CA GLY A 389 -0.36 -28.78 -3.75
C GLY A 389 -1.54 -29.62 -3.26
N GLN A 390 -1.76 -29.68 -1.95
CA GLN A 390 -2.93 -30.35 -1.37
C GLN A 390 -4.25 -29.78 -1.90
N LEU A 391 -4.36 -28.45 -2.01
CA LEU A 391 -5.54 -27.81 -2.62
C LEU A 391 -5.70 -28.24 -4.08
N MET A 392 -4.64 -28.11 -4.89
CA MET A 392 -4.73 -28.39 -6.32
C MET A 392 -4.97 -29.87 -6.62
N ASP A 393 -4.37 -30.77 -5.86
CA ASP A 393 -4.64 -32.22 -5.93
C ASP A 393 -6.09 -32.50 -5.53
N GLY A 394 -6.57 -31.94 -4.42
CA GLY A 394 -7.97 -32.05 -4.00
C GLY A 394 -8.95 -31.56 -5.06
N LEU A 395 -8.68 -30.41 -5.68
CA LEU A 395 -9.47 -29.90 -6.81
C LEU A 395 -9.38 -30.83 -8.03
N LYS A 396 -8.23 -31.46 -8.30
CA LYS A 396 -8.09 -32.44 -9.38
C LYS A 396 -8.95 -33.68 -9.11
N GLN A 397 -8.91 -34.22 -7.88
CA GLN A 397 -9.74 -35.35 -7.46
C GLN A 397 -11.24 -35.09 -7.64
N LEU A 398 -11.69 -33.85 -7.36
CA LEU A 398 -13.07 -33.41 -7.52
C LEU A 398 -13.43 -32.97 -8.95
N LYS A 399 -12.50 -33.07 -9.92
CA LYS A 399 -12.65 -32.58 -11.30
C LYS A 399 -12.98 -31.08 -11.38
N LEU A 400 -12.42 -30.29 -10.46
CA LEU A 400 -12.61 -28.85 -10.32
C LEU A 400 -11.36 -28.02 -10.64
N HIS A 401 -10.19 -28.65 -10.81
CA HIS A 401 -8.91 -27.96 -11.10
C HIS A 401 -8.91 -27.11 -12.39
N ARG A 402 -9.85 -27.36 -13.32
CA ARG A 402 -10.08 -26.58 -14.56
C ARG A 402 -11.42 -25.81 -14.55
N CYS A 403 -12.10 -25.79 -13.40
CA CYS A 403 -13.33 -25.06 -13.15
C CYS A 403 -13.08 -23.84 -12.26
N VAL A 404 -12.35 -24.01 -11.16
CA VAL A 404 -12.16 -23.00 -10.11
C VAL A 404 -11.18 -21.92 -10.56
N ASN A 405 -11.48 -20.67 -10.22
CA ASN A 405 -10.51 -19.58 -10.23
C ASN A 405 -9.80 -19.51 -8.87
N VAL A 406 -8.48 -19.50 -8.87
CA VAL A 406 -7.62 -19.39 -7.68
C VAL A 406 -6.86 -18.07 -7.75
N ILE A 407 -6.96 -17.28 -6.69
CA ILE A 407 -6.12 -16.10 -6.45
C ILE A 407 -5.14 -16.46 -5.33
N PHE A 408 -3.86 -16.60 -5.64
CA PHE A 408 -2.79 -16.70 -4.63
C PHE A 408 -2.21 -15.30 -4.39
N VAL A 409 -2.34 -14.82 -3.16
CA VAL A 409 -2.11 -13.41 -2.84
C VAL A 409 -1.48 -13.24 -1.47
N GLY A 410 -0.54 -12.32 -1.34
CA GLY A 410 -0.04 -11.89 -0.04
C GLY A 410 -0.64 -10.55 0.38
N ASP A 411 -0.56 -10.24 1.66
CA ASP A 411 -1.03 -9.00 2.24
C ASP A 411 0.06 -7.91 2.30
N HIS A 412 1.30 -8.29 2.61
CA HIS A 412 2.49 -7.45 2.60
C HIS A 412 3.77 -8.27 2.39
N GLY A 413 4.92 -7.59 2.38
CA GLY A 413 6.25 -8.21 2.39
C GLY A 413 6.87 -8.27 3.78
N MET A 414 8.21 -8.33 3.83
CA MET A 414 9.01 -8.49 5.05
C MET A 414 10.41 -7.87 4.87
N GLU A 415 10.87 -7.10 5.85
CA GLU A 415 12.17 -6.39 5.84
C GLU A 415 13.09 -6.91 6.95
N ASP A 416 14.41 -6.78 6.76
CA ASP A 416 15.41 -7.03 7.81
C ASP A 416 15.34 -5.94 8.89
N VAL A 417 14.77 -6.25 10.04
CA VAL A 417 14.66 -5.34 11.18
C VAL A 417 15.17 -6.01 12.45
N THR A 418 16.05 -5.31 13.17
CA THR A 418 16.58 -5.80 14.44
C THR A 418 16.43 -4.72 15.51
N CYS A 419 16.32 -5.14 16.77
CA CYS A 419 16.29 -4.26 17.94
C CYS A 419 17.51 -3.31 18.06
N ASP A 420 18.63 -3.59 17.40
CA ASP A 420 19.80 -2.68 17.35
C ASP A 420 19.54 -1.43 16.51
N ARG A 421 18.61 -1.51 15.54
CA ARG A 421 18.16 -0.38 14.72
C ARG A 421 16.84 0.16 15.26
N THR A 422 16.88 0.69 16.48
CA THR A 422 15.71 1.32 17.12
C THR A 422 16.03 2.74 17.56
N GLU A 423 15.25 3.70 17.07
CA GLU A 423 15.22 5.06 17.58
C GLU A 423 14.29 5.15 18.79
N PHE A 424 14.66 5.97 19.77
CA PHE A 424 13.91 6.12 21.02
C PHE A 424 13.46 7.56 21.19
N LEU A 425 12.15 7.80 21.33
CA LEU A 425 11.60 9.14 21.51
C LEU A 425 12.14 9.84 22.77
N SER A 426 12.53 9.09 23.80
CA SER A 426 13.17 9.63 25.02
C SER A 426 14.49 10.36 24.76
N ASN A 427 15.12 10.13 23.60
CA ASN A 427 16.34 10.85 23.19
C ASN A 427 16.04 12.22 22.55
N TYR A 428 14.76 12.52 22.29
CA TYR A 428 14.31 13.74 21.62
C TYR A 428 13.33 14.55 22.49
N LEU A 429 12.51 13.86 23.28
CA LEU A 429 11.47 14.45 24.12
C LEU A 429 11.82 14.29 25.59
N THR A 430 11.66 15.36 26.37
CA THR A 430 11.95 15.38 27.80
C THR A 430 10.93 14.58 28.63
N ASN A 431 9.66 14.53 28.20
CA ASN A 431 8.62 13.79 28.90
C ASN A 431 7.85 12.85 27.96
N VAL A 432 8.35 11.61 27.83
CA VAL A 432 7.69 10.57 27.03
C VAL A 432 6.64 9.77 27.80
N ASP A 433 6.46 9.99 29.11
CA ASP A 433 5.47 9.26 29.91
C ASP A 433 4.06 9.87 29.81
N ASP A 434 3.95 11.09 29.29
CA ASP A 434 2.69 11.80 29.01
C ASP A 434 2.07 11.42 27.65
N ILE A 435 2.79 10.67 26.81
CA ILE A 435 2.34 10.25 25.48
C ILE A 435 2.17 8.72 25.38
N THR A 436 1.25 8.32 24.51
CA THR A 436 1.17 6.95 24.01
C THR A 436 1.71 6.92 22.59
N LEU A 437 2.62 5.97 22.34
CA LEU A 437 3.16 5.70 21.01
C LEU A 437 2.63 4.34 20.54
N VAL A 438 2.06 4.29 19.34
CA VAL A 438 1.99 3.05 18.56
C VAL A 438 3.35 2.86 17.90
N PRO A 439 4.19 1.88 18.33
CA PRO A 439 5.60 1.82 17.96
C PRO A 439 5.87 0.84 16.80
N GLY A 440 7.15 0.70 16.43
CA GLY A 440 7.64 -0.28 15.46
C GLY A 440 8.09 0.37 14.16
N THR A 441 7.66 -0.20 13.04
CA THR A 441 7.99 0.25 11.66
C THR A 441 7.23 1.51 11.21
N LEU A 442 6.41 2.06 12.09
CA LEU A 442 5.73 3.34 11.99
C LEU A 442 5.56 3.89 13.42
N GLY A 443 5.35 5.19 13.56
CA GLY A 443 5.00 5.80 14.83
C GLY A 443 3.67 6.54 14.75
N ARG A 444 2.78 6.37 15.73
CA ARG A 444 1.62 7.26 15.91
C ARG A 444 1.55 7.74 17.34
N ILE A 445 1.48 9.04 17.55
CA ILE A 445 1.57 9.67 18.88
C ILE A 445 0.23 10.31 19.24
N ARG A 446 -0.28 9.96 20.42
CA ARG A 446 -1.42 10.64 21.06
C ARG A 446 -1.09 10.94 22.52
N PRO A 447 -1.80 11.87 23.17
CA PRO A 447 -1.67 12.02 24.62
C PRO A 447 -2.09 10.73 25.32
N LYS A 448 -1.42 10.40 26.44
CA LYS A 448 -1.80 9.26 27.28
C LYS A 448 -3.13 9.49 28.00
N PHE A 449 -3.42 10.74 28.34
CA PHE A 449 -4.68 11.16 28.94
C PHE A 449 -5.35 12.21 28.05
N SER A 450 -6.61 12.00 27.70
CA SER A 450 -7.40 12.86 26.79
C SER A 450 -7.47 14.32 27.24
N ASN A 451 -7.41 14.59 28.55
CA ASN A 451 -7.48 15.95 29.13
C ASN A 451 -6.09 16.57 29.43
N ASN A 452 -5.01 16.09 28.80
CA ASN A 452 -3.67 16.63 29.07
C ASN A 452 -3.47 18.01 28.40
N ALA A 453 -3.71 19.08 29.16
CA ALA A 453 -3.49 20.46 28.70
C ALA A 453 -2.02 20.79 28.34
N LYS A 454 -1.05 19.95 28.73
CA LYS A 454 0.37 20.12 28.37
C LYS A 454 0.73 19.50 27.01
N TYR A 455 -0.18 18.73 26.40
CA TYR A 455 0.06 18.12 25.10
C TYR A 455 -0.10 19.16 23.98
N ASP A 456 1.02 19.54 23.37
CA ASP A 456 1.02 20.38 22.17
C ASP A 456 1.66 19.60 21.00
N PRO A 457 0.89 19.21 19.98
CA PRO A 457 1.42 18.46 18.86
C PRO A 457 2.46 19.23 18.04
N LYS A 458 2.36 20.56 17.95
CA LYS A 458 3.34 21.37 17.21
C LYS A 458 4.70 21.36 17.89
N VAL A 459 4.72 21.44 19.22
CA VAL A 459 5.97 21.35 20.01
C VAL A 459 6.60 19.97 19.87
N ILE A 460 5.80 18.90 19.90
CA ILE A 460 6.30 17.53 19.70
C ILE A 460 6.92 17.38 18.31
N ILE A 461 6.22 17.80 17.24
CA ILE A 461 6.75 17.77 15.87
C ILE A 461 8.08 18.55 15.80
N ALA A 462 8.11 19.80 16.29
CA ALA A 462 9.31 20.64 16.26
C ALA A 462 10.50 20.03 17.02
N ASN A 463 10.26 19.29 18.11
CA ASN A 463 11.28 18.59 18.87
C ASN A 463 11.73 17.28 18.21
N LEU A 464 10.97 16.73 17.26
CA LEU A 464 11.32 15.54 16.50
C LEU A 464 11.87 15.86 15.12
N THR A 465 11.75 17.09 14.63
CA THR A 465 12.20 17.50 13.29
C THR A 465 13.72 17.71 13.26
N CYS A 466 14.41 16.92 12.43
CA CYS A 466 15.82 17.10 12.04
C CYS A 466 16.79 17.30 13.21
N LYS A 467 16.62 16.54 14.31
CA LYS A 467 17.48 16.68 15.50
C LYS A 467 18.79 15.91 15.44
N LYS A 468 18.85 14.89 14.59
CA LYS A 468 20.08 14.14 14.31
C LYS A 468 20.34 14.11 12.79
N PRO A 469 21.60 14.23 12.36
CA PRO A 469 21.95 14.10 10.94
C PRO A 469 21.57 12.75 10.32
N ASP A 470 21.63 11.68 11.13
CA ASP A 470 21.31 10.29 10.78
C ASP A 470 19.96 9.85 11.35
N GLN A 471 19.01 10.77 11.53
CA GLN A 471 17.70 10.44 12.08
C GLN A 471 16.92 9.49 11.16
N HIS A 472 16.51 8.34 11.69
CA HIS A 472 15.89 7.25 10.91
C HIS A 472 14.35 7.23 10.93
N PHE A 473 13.74 8.38 11.18
CA PHE A 473 12.30 8.58 11.04
C PHE A 473 12.03 10.06 10.78
N LYS A 474 10.87 10.37 10.18
CA LYS A 474 10.44 11.74 9.95
C LYS A 474 9.05 11.99 10.54
N PRO A 475 8.90 13.02 11.39
CA PRO A 475 7.59 13.38 11.93
C PRO A 475 6.75 14.14 10.91
N TYR A 476 5.46 13.84 10.87
CA TYR A 476 4.46 14.49 10.05
C TYR A 476 3.22 14.75 10.88
N MET A 477 2.59 15.90 10.66
CA MET A 477 1.15 15.98 10.86
C MET A 477 0.48 15.16 9.76
N LYS A 478 -0.56 14.37 10.07
CA LYS A 478 -1.13 13.39 9.13
C LYS A 478 -1.53 13.98 7.77
N GLN A 479 -2.03 15.22 7.74
CA GLN A 479 -2.39 15.93 6.51
C GLN A 479 -1.19 16.30 5.61
N HIS A 480 0.04 16.26 6.13
CA HIS A 480 1.28 16.50 5.38
C HIS A 480 1.94 15.20 4.89
N LEU A 481 1.40 14.03 5.25
CA LEU A 481 1.89 12.76 4.70
C LEU A 481 1.71 12.75 3.17
N PRO A 482 2.57 12.03 2.42
CA PRO A 482 2.40 11.87 0.98
C PRO A 482 0.99 11.37 0.63
N LYS A 483 0.29 12.09 -0.25
CA LYS A 483 -1.13 11.83 -0.57
C LYS A 483 -1.39 10.44 -1.12
N ARG A 484 -0.42 9.84 -1.82
CA ARG A 484 -0.47 8.43 -2.27
C ARG A 484 -0.68 7.41 -1.15
N LEU A 485 -0.46 7.77 0.11
CA LEU A 485 -0.67 6.88 1.26
C LEU A 485 -2.14 6.78 1.65
N HIS A 486 -2.98 7.77 1.33
CA HIS A 486 -4.40 7.81 1.72
C HIS A 486 -4.60 7.42 3.20
N TYR A 487 -3.90 8.15 4.08
CA TYR A 487 -3.76 7.82 5.50
C TYR A 487 -3.87 9.06 6.40
N ALA A 488 -4.98 9.79 6.29
CA ALA A 488 -5.28 10.96 7.12
C ALA A 488 -6.75 11.06 7.56
N ASN A 489 -7.71 10.71 6.69
CA ASN A 489 -9.14 10.93 6.88
C ASN A 489 -9.81 9.87 7.75
N ASN A 490 -9.28 9.64 8.95
CA ASN A 490 -9.95 8.85 9.95
C ASN A 490 -9.59 9.32 11.35
N ARG A 491 -10.59 9.45 12.21
CA ARG A 491 -10.39 9.84 13.62
C ARG A 491 -9.53 8.86 14.43
N ARG A 492 -9.35 7.63 13.94
CA ARG A 492 -8.48 6.59 14.52
C ARG A 492 -7.01 6.75 14.13
N ILE A 493 -6.72 7.63 13.17
CA ILE A 493 -5.35 8.02 12.80
C ILE A 493 -5.00 9.25 13.62
N GLU A 494 -4.06 9.06 14.54
CA GLU A 494 -3.51 10.14 15.36
C GLU A 494 -2.92 11.26 14.50
N ASP A 495 -3.02 12.51 14.98
CA ASP A 495 -2.56 13.68 14.22
C ASP A 495 -1.05 13.67 13.96
N ILE A 496 -0.25 13.15 14.91
CA ILE A 496 1.19 13.01 14.77
C ILE A 496 1.54 11.60 14.30
N HIS A 497 2.19 11.55 13.14
CA HIS A 497 2.65 10.32 12.51
C HIS A 497 4.17 10.37 12.30
N LEU A 498 4.85 9.24 12.49
CA LEU A 498 6.27 9.07 12.21
C LEU A 498 6.42 8.08 11.05
N LEU A 499 6.91 8.58 9.91
CA LEU A 499 7.31 7.73 8.79
C LEU A 499 8.73 7.23 9.08
N VAL A 500 8.86 5.93 9.34
CA VAL A 500 10.13 5.32 9.75
C VAL A 500 10.87 4.80 8.52
N ASP A 501 12.19 5.01 8.49
CA ASP A 501 13.04 4.48 7.43
C ASP A 501 12.99 2.96 7.40
N ARG A 502 13.07 2.36 6.21
CA ARG A 502 13.15 0.90 6.09
C ARG A 502 14.27 0.35 6.97
N ARG A 503 14.06 -0.85 7.53
CA ARG A 503 15.00 -1.56 8.43
C ARG A 503 15.12 -1.00 9.85
N TRP A 504 14.42 0.08 10.19
CA TRP A 504 14.44 0.71 11.51
C TRP A 504 13.13 0.56 12.27
N HIS A 505 13.21 0.67 13.60
CA HIS A 505 12.06 0.84 14.48
C HIS A 505 12.11 2.19 15.19
N VAL A 506 10.94 2.66 15.61
CA VAL A 506 10.79 3.70 16.62
C VAL A 506 10.09 3.13 17.85
N ALA A 507 10.63 3.40 19.02
CA ALA A 507 10.07 3.04 20.32
C ALA A 507 10.05 4.25 21.25
N ARG A 508 9.28 4.17 22.33
CA ARG A 508 9.10 5.32 23.23
C ARG A 508 10.30 5.48 24.15
N LYS A 509 10.76 4.38 24.78
CA LYS A 509 11.98 4.34 25.60
C LYS A 509 12.71 3.01 25.50
N THR A 510 13.98 2.97 25.93
CA THR A 510 14.85 1.79 25.85
C THR A 510 14.28 0.56 26.53
N LEU A 511 13.55 0.74 27.64
CA LEU A 511 12.88 -0.33 28.39
C LEU A 511 11.79 -1.06 27.58
N ASP A 512 11.27 -0.46 26.51
CA ASP A 512 10.24 -1.09 25.67
C ASP A 512 10.84 -2.13 24.70
N VAL A 513 12.18 -2.19 24.58
CA VAL A 513 12.89 -3.10 23.68
C VAL A 513 13.59 -4.21 24.46
N TYR A 514 13.07 -5.44 24.32
CA TYR A 514 13.61 -6.61 25.00
C TYR A 514 14.71 -7.30 24.18
N LYS A 515 15.92 -7.36 24.74
CA LYS A 515 17.04 -8.16 24.20
C LYS A 515 17.18 -9.47 24.97
N LYS A 516 17.68 -10.51 24.29
CA LYS A 516 18.10 -11.77 24.94
C LYS A 516 19.30 -11.50 25.87
N PRO A 517 19.60 -12.38 26.84
CA PRO A 517 20.82 -12.29 27.64
C PRO A 517 22.11 -12.24 26.79
N SER A 518 22.08 -12.81 25.58
CA SER A 518 23.16 -12.74 24.59
C SER A 518 23.32 -11.37 23.90
N GLY A 519 22.51 -10.38 24.26
CA GLY A 519 22.44 -9.07 23.60
C GLY A 519 21.73 -9.08 22.24
N LYS A 520 21.32 -10.26 21.73
CA LYS A 520 20.62 -10.41 20.44
C LYS A 520 19.11 -10.19 20.57
N CYS A 521 18.49 -9.78 19.46
CA CYS A 521 17.05 -9.57 19.37
C CYS A 521 16.28 -10.90 19.31
N PHE A 522 15.00 -10.88 19.69
CA PHE A 522 14.09 -12.02 19.50
C PHE A 522 13.56 -12.13 18.07
N PHE A 523 13.59 -11.02 17.32
CA PHE A 523 13.16 -10.91 15.93
C PHE A 523 14.31 -10.41 15.06
N GLN A 524 14.22 -10.72 13.77
CA GLN A 524 15.14 -10.31 12.71
C GLN A 524 14.42 -9.74 11.48
N GLY A 525 13.09 -9.80 11.47
CA GLY A 525 12.26 -9.14 10.46
C GLY A 525 11.07 -8.40 11.06
N ASP A 526 10.62 -7.38 10.35
CA ASP A 526 9.34 -6.69 10.57
C ASP A 526 8.87 -6.04 9.26
N HIS A 527 7.66 -5.53 9.25
CA HIS A 527 6.97 -4.93 8.11
C HIS A 527 6.01 -3.84 8.62
N GLY A 528 5.44 -2.99 7.75
CA GLY A 528 4.59 -1.86 8.16
C GLY A 528 5.12 -0.49 7.73
N PHE A 529 6.26 -0.47 7.02
CA PHE A 529 6.83 0.71 6.40
C PHE A 529 5.95 1.25 5.26
N ASP A 530 6.40 2.36 4.68
CA ASP A 530 5.87 2.95 3.45
C ASP A 530 5.61 1.87 2.38
N ASN A 531 4.40 1.87 1.82
CA ASN A 531 3.91 0.84 0.91
C ASN A 531 4.61 0.83 -0.46
N LYS A 532 5.38 1.85 -0.83
CA LYS A 532 6.20 1.81 -2.05
C LYS A 532 7.53 1.06 -1.87
N VAL A 533 7.96 0.80 -0.64
CA VAL A 533 9.26 0.19 -0.34
C VAL A 533 9.34 -1.24 -0.90
N ASN A 534 10.43 -1.58 -1.59
CA ASN A 534 10.61 -2.88 -2.25
C ASN A 534 10.39 -4.10 -1.35
N SER A 535 10.88 -4.06 -0.11
CA SER A 535 10.73 -5.17 0.85
C SER A 535 9.29 -5.37 1.30
N MET A 536 8.42 -4.37 1.14
CA MET A 536 7.00 -4.44 1.50
C MET A 536 6.12 -4.93 0.35
N GLN A 537 6.63 -5.03 -0.87
CA GLN A 537 5.82 -5.54 -1.98
C GLN A 537 5.52 -7.04 -1.78
N THR A 538 4.31 -7.44 -2.19
CA THR A 538 3.77 -8.77 -1.95
C THR A 538 3.42 -9.49 -3.26
N VAL A 539 2.90 -10.71 -3.17
CA VAL A 539 2.66 -11.58 -4.33
C VAL A 539 1.21 -11.49 -4.85
N PHE A 540 1.05 -11.65 -6.16
CA PHE A 540 -0.23 -11.94 -6.80
C PHE A 540 -0.05 -12.96 -7.95
N VAL A 541 -0.88 -13.99 -7.95
CA VAL A 541 -1.06 -14.95 -9.05
C VAL A 541 -2.55 -15.27 -9.18
N GLY A 542 -3.10 -15.16 -10.39
CA GLY A 542 -4.43 -15.63 -10.76
C GLY A 542 -4.33 -16.84 -11.69
N TYR A 543 -5.03 -17.93 -11.36
CA TYR A 543 -5.08 -19.16 -12.15
C TYR A 543 -6.53 -19.63 -12.30
N GLY A 544 -6.90 -20.20 -13.44
CA GLY A 544 -8.25 -20.69 -13.70
C GLY A 544 -8.81 -20.21 -15.05
N PRO A 545 -10.07 -20.58 -15.37
CA PRO A 545 -10.65 -20.32 -16.69
C PRO A 545 -10.80 -18.84 -17.05
N THR A 546 -10.97 -17.97 -16.05
CA THR A 546 -11.25 -16.54 -16.29
C THR A 546 -9.96 -15.71 -16.38
N PHE A 547 -8.86 -16.16 -15.79
CA PHE A 547 -7.55 -15.50 -15.93
C PHE A 547 -6.90 -15.83 -17.27
N LYS A 548 -6.02 -14.96 -17.76
CA LYS A 548 -5.20 -15.26 -18.94
C LYS A 548 -4.17 -16.36 -18.65
N TYR A 549 -3.83 -17.11 -19.69
CA TYR A 549 -2.82 -18.17 -19.64
C TYR A 549 -1.41 -17.61 -19.90
N LYS A 550 -0.41 -18.09 -19.16
CA LYS A 550 1.01 -17.74 -19.29
C LYS A 550 1.28 -16.24 -19.46
N THR A 551 0.60 -15.42 -18.66
CA THR A 551 0.59 -13.96 -18.83
C THR A 551 1.28 -13.25 -17.66
N LYS A 552 2.22 -12.36 -17.98
CA LYS A 552 2.82 -11.43 -17.03
C LYS A 552 2.15 -10.07 -17.19
N VAL A 553 1.71 -9.47 -16.08
CA VAL A 553 1.09 -8.14 -16.05
C VAL A 553 1.95 -7.14 -15.27
N PRO A 554 1.79 -5.83 -15.46
CA PRO A 554 2.47 -4.83 -14.64
C PRO A 554 2.09 -4.93 -13.15
N PRO A 555 2.91 -4.36 -12.25
CA PRO A 555 2.54 -4.17 -10.85
C PRO A 555 1.29 -3.30 -10.69
N PHE A 556 0.43 -3.67 -9.73
CA PHE A 556 -0.80 -2.97 -9.39
C PHE A 556 -1.04 -2.98 -7.87
N GLU A 557 -2.07 -2.28 -7.39
CA GLU A 557 -2.40 -2.14 -5.97
C GLU A 557 -3.47 -3.14 -5.52
N ASN A 558 -3.38 -3.64 -4.28
CA ASN A 558 -4.35 -4.61 -3.77
C ASN A 558 -5.79 -4.07 -3.64
N ILE A 559 -5.99 -2.74 -3.56
CA ILE A 559 -7.32 -2.10 -3.61
C ILE A 559 -8.10 -2.47 -4.88
N GLU A 560 -7.42 -2.80 -5.98
CA GLU A 560 -8.04 -3.09 -7.27
C GLU A 560 -8.68 -4.49 -7.31
N LEU A 561 -8.26 -5.41 -6.42
CA LEU A 561 -8.67 -6.81 -6.46
C LEU A 561 -10.13 -7.03 -6.07
N TYR A 562 -10.73 -6.17 -5.24
CA TYR A 562 -12.15 -6.30 -4.90
C TYR A 562 -13.05 -6.23 -6.14
N ASN A 563 -12.75 -5.32 -7.07
CA ASN A 563 -13.48 -5.22 -8.34
C ASN A 563 -13.30 -6.48 -9.19
N VAL A 564 -12.06 -6.99 -9.30
CA VAL A 564 -11.77 -8.23 -10.04
C VAL A 564 -12.50 -9.42 -9.42
N MET A 565 -12.49 -9.56 -8.09
CA MET A 565 -13.20 -10.65 -7.41
C MET A 565 -14.72 -10.55 -7.61
N CYS A 566 -15.27 -9.34 -7.66
CA CYS A 566 -16.67 -9.13 -8.04
C CYS A 566 -16.92 -9.58 -9.49
N ASP A 567 -16.05 -9.20 -10.44
CA ASP A 567 -16.16 -9.58 -11.84
C ASP A 567 -16.12 -11.11 -12.04
N LEU A 568 -15.20 -11.80 -11.35
CA LEU A 568 -15.07 -13.27 -11.36
C LEU A 568 -16.32 -13.99 -10.87
N LEU A 569 -17.09 -13.35 -9.99
CA LEU A 569 -18.31 -13.91 -9.38
C LEU A 569 -19.60 -13.39 -10.04
N GLY A 570 -19.50 -12.48 -11.00
CA GLY A 570 -20.65 -11.81 -11.61
C GLY A 570 -21.40 -10.88 -10.65
N LEU A 571 -20.68 -10.27 -9.71
CA LEU A 571 -21.22 -9.34 -8.71
C LEU A 571 -21.04 -7.90 -9.17
N LYS A 572 -21.99 -7.04 -8.80
CA LYS A 572 -21.78 -5.59 -8.82
C LYS A 572 -20.98 -5.18 -7.58
N PRO A 573 -19.78 -4.59 -7.72
CA PRO A 573 -19.02 -4.12 -6.57
C PRO A 573 -19.73 -2.96 -5.85
N ALA A 574 -19.58 -2.89 -4.52
CA ALA A 574 -19.91 -1.68 -3.76
C ALA A 574 -18.95 -0.53 -4.10
N PRO A 575 -19.30 0.74 -3.81
CA PRO A 575 -18.35 1.85 -3.96
C PRO A 575 -17.05 1.58 -3.20
N ASN A 576 -15.93 1.67 -3.91
CA ASN A 576 -14.60 1.36 -3.41
C ASN A 576 -13.56 2.27 -4.08
N ASN A 577 -12.30 2.21 -3.62
CA ASN A 577 -11.22 3.07 -4.12
C ASN A 577 -10.51 2.50 -5.37
N GLY A 578 -10.75 1.23 -5.73
CA GLY A 578 -10.24 0.65 -6.97
C GLY A 578 -10.86 1.30 -8.21
N THR A 579 -10.10 1.35 -9.29
CA THR A 579 -10.55 1.88 -10.59
C THR A 579 -11.06 0.73 -11.46
N HIS A 580 -12.37 0.43 -11.39
CA HIS A 580 -12.98 -0.70 -12.10
C HIS A 580 -12.66 -0.65 -13.61
N GLY A 581 -12.08 -1.73 -14.13
CA GLY A 581 -11.59 -1.81 -15.52
C GLY A 581 -10.07 -1.68 -15.67
N SER A 582 -9.35 -1.16 -14.67
CA SER A 582 -7.87 -1.05 -14.67
C SER A 582 -7.20 -2.43 -14.84
N LEU A 583 -7.77 -3.48 -14.24
CA LEU A 583 -7.25 -4.85 -14.26
C LEU A 583 -7.90 -5.76 -15.31
N ASN A 584 -8.68 -5.23 -16.26
CA ASN A 584 -9.26 -6.02 -17.35
C ASN A 584 -8.21 -6.77 -18.18
N HIS A 585 -6.96 -6.32 -18.17
CA HIS A 585 -5.86 -6.97 -18.87
C HIS A 585 -5.38 -8.28 -18.18
N LEU A 586 -5.84 -8.59 -16.96
CA LEU A 586 -5.59 -9.87 -16.26
C LEU A 586 -6.52 -10.99 -16.76
N LEU A 587 -7.70 -10.63 -17.26
CA LEU A 587 -8.78 -11.57 -17.51
C LEU A 587 -8.89 -11.92 -19.01
N ARG A 588 -9.29 -13.17 -19.29
CA ARG A 588 -9.63 -13.66 -20.62
C ARG A 588 -10.98 -13.12 -21.09
N THR A 589 -11.95 -13.15 -20.20
CA THR A 589 -13.31 -12.64 -20.42
C THR A 589 -13.60 -11.53 -19.43
N ASN A 590 -13.92 -10.34 -19.94
CA ASN A 590 -14.27 -9.17 -19.13
C ASN A 590 -15.79 -9.03 -19.05
N THR A 591 -16.32 -9.03 -17.84
CA THR A 591 -17.73 -8.73 -17.58
C THR A 591 -17.99 -7.23 -17.50
N PHE A 592 -16.99 -6.45 -17.05
CA PHE A 592 -17.07 -4.99 -16.97
C PHE A 592 -16.40 -4.29 -18.16
N ARG A 593 -17.14 -3.38 -18.79
CA ARG A 593 -16.62 -2.46 -19.80
C ARG A 593 -16.67 -1.03 -19.22
N PRO A 594 -15.53 -0.42 -18.88
CA PRO A 594 -15.51 0.92 -18.32
C PRO A 594 -15.98 1.93 -19.36
N THR A 595 -16.73 2.94 -18.91
CA THR A 595 -17.13 4.10 -19.70
C THR A 595 -16.43 5.34 -19.16
N MET A 596 -16.00 6.21 -20.07
CA MET A 596 -15.36 7.45 -19.71
C MET A 596 -16.37 8.39 -19.02
N PRO A 597 -16.03 9.04 -17.90
CA PRO A 597 -16.92 9.98 -17.22
C PRO A 597 -17.39 11.09 -18.14
N GLU A 598 -18.64 11.51 -18.02
CA GLU A 598 -19.17 12.65 -18.78
C GLU A 598 -18.62 13.97 -18.21
N GLU A 599 -18.26 14.89 -19.10
CA GLU A 599 -17.85 16.23 -18.69
C GLU A 599 -19.05 17.01 -18.17
N VAL A 600 -18.93 17.60 -16.97
CA VAL A 600 -20.02 18.32 -16.30
C VAL A 600 -20.05 19.78 -16.71
N THR A 601 -18.88 20.42 -16.79
CA THR A 601 -18.76 21.84 -17.16
C THR A 601 -18.04 21.98 -18.49
N ARG A 602 -18.66 22.68 -19.44
CA ARG A 602 -18.02 23.06 -20.70
C ARG A 602 -17.22 24.36 -20.55
N PRO A 603 -16.09 24.51 -21.23
CA PRO A 603 -15.30 25.74 -21.18
C PRO A 603 -15.92 26.88 -21.97
N ASN A 604 -15.57 28.12 -21.62
CA ASN A 604 -15.64 29.25 -22.55
C ASN A 604 -14.32 29.43 -23.32
N TYR A 605 -14.39 30.20 -24.40
CA TYR A 605 -13.25 30.54 -25.26
C TYR A 605 -13.19 32.06 -25.47
N PRO A 606 -12.71 32.84 -24.48
CA PRO A 606 -12.80 34.29 -24.52
C PRO A 606 -11.89 34.92 -25.59
N GLY A 607 -12.46 35.87 -26.33
CA GLY A 607 -11.78 36.78 -27.26
C GLY A 607 -10.97 37.88 -26.56
N ILE A 608 -10.27 38.75 -27.31
CA ILE A 608 -9.75 40.01 -26.72
C ILE A 608 -11.00 40.84 -26.47
N MET A 609 -11.33 41.08 -25.22
CA MET A 609 -12.57 41.79 -24.85
C MET A 609 -12.29 43.09 -24.09
N TYR A 610 -11.14 43.18 -23.41
CA TYR A 610 -10.80 44.29 -22.52
C TYR A 610 -9.58 45.06 -22.99
N LEU A 611 -9.49 46.32 -22.57
CA LEU A 611 -8.33 47.17 -22.77
C LEU A 611 -7.45 47.14 -21.52
N GLN A 612 -6.16 47.41 -21.69
CA GLN A 612 -5.22 47.47 -20.55
C GLN A 612 -5.61 48.56 -19.53
N SER A 613 -6.29 49.62 -19.99
CA SER A 613 -6.84 50.68 -19.13
C SER A 613 -7.92 50.19 -18.16
N ASP A 614 -8.53 49.03 -18.42
CA ASP A 614 -9.62 48.49 -17.60
C ASP A 614 -9.10 47.83 -16.31
N PHE A 615 -7.78 47.62 -16.19
CA PHE A 615 -7.16 46.84 -15.11
C PHE A 615 -6.47 47.73 -14.08
N ASP A 616 -7.02 47.77 -12.86
CA ASP A 616 -6.37 48.34 -11.67
C ASP A 616 -5.97 47.24 -10.67
N LEU A 617 -5.05 46.37 -11.11
CA LEU A 617 -4.58 45.21 -10.32
C LEU A 617 -3.31 45.50 -9.51
N GLY A 618 -2.75 46.72 -9.63
CA GLY A 618 -1.45 47.11 -9.07
C GLY A 618 -0.25 46.25 -9.53
N CYS A 619 -0.41 45.58 -10.68
CA CYS A 619 0.62 44.79 -11.36
C CYS A 619 1.51 45.70 -12.21
N THR A 620 2.81 45.37 -12.31
CA THR A 620 3.80 46.18 -13.01
C THR A 620 4.66 45.30 -13.91
N CYS A 621 5.02 45.78 -15.09
CA CYS A 621 5.99 45.14 -15.99
C CYS A 621 6.70 46.23 -16.81
N ASP A 622 8.03 46.23 -16.80
CA ASP A 622 8.85 47.39 -17.20
C ASP A 622 9.06 47.55 -18.72
N ASP A 623 8.21 46.96 -19.55
CA ASP A 623 8.34 47.03 -21.02
C ASP A 623 7.01 47.36 -21.72
N LYS A 624 6.63 48.65 -21.67
CA LYS A 624 5.34 49.14 -22.17
C LYS A 624 5.27 49.26 -23.70
N ASN A 625 6.41 49.27 -24.41
CA ASN A 625 6.49 49.65 -25.82
C ASN A 625 6.10 48.54 -26.82
N LYS A 626 5.80 47.31 -26.36
CA LYS A 626 5.41 46.17 -27.21
C LYS A 626 4.02 45.61 -26.90
N LEU A 627 3.25 46.26 -26.04
CA LEU A 627 2.05 45.66 -25.43
C LEU A 627 0.93 45.35 -26.43
N ASP A 628 0.68 46.25 -27.39
CA ASP A 628 -0.36 46.07 -28.42
C ASP A 628 0.00 44.94 -29.40
N GLU A 629 1.27 44.76 -29.72
CA GLU A 629 1.76 43.66 -30.57
C GLU A 629 1.68 42.32 -29.85
N LEU A 630 2.01 42.28 -28.56
CA LEU A 630 1.88 41.09 -27.72
C LEU A 630 0.40 40.68 -27.56
N ASN A 631 -0.51 41.65 -27.39
CA ASN A 631 -1.92 41.36 -27.23
C ASN A 631 -2.55 40.79 -28.51
N LYS A 632 -2.10 41.19 -29.71
CA LYS A 632 -2.54 40.60 -30.99
C LYS A 632 -2.19 39.12 -31.15
N ARG A 633 -1.26 38.58 -30.35
CA ARG A 633 -0.84 37.17 -30.38
C ARG A 633 -1.65 36.26 -29.46
N LEU A 634 -2.26 36.83 -28.43
CA LEU A 634 -3.33 36.17 -27.68
C LEU A 634 -4.43 35.89 -28.72
N HIS A 635 -5.08 34.72 -28.71
CA HIS A 635 -6.22 34.29 -29.58
C HIS A 635 -5.99 33.32 -30.72
N ILE A 636 -4.75 33.00 -31.09
CA ILE A 636 -4.55 32.02 -32.15
C ILE A 636 -4.54 30.62 -31.54
N LYS A 637 -5.68 29.90 -31.61
CA LYS A 637 -5.74 28.45 -31.32
C LYS A 637 -4.62 27.71 -32.08
N GLY A 638 -4.41 28.09 -33.36
CA GLY A 638 -3.27 27.69 -34.18
C GLY A 638 -2.94 26.20 -34.08
N SER A 639 -1.66 25.89 -33.94
CA SER A 639 -1.15 24.55 -33.61
C SER A 639 -0.94 24.33 -32.11
N THR A 640 -1.47 25.20 -31.23
CA THR A 640 -1.25 25.10 -29.78
C THR A 640 -1.87 23.84 -29.19
N GLU A 641 -3.13 23.53 -29.52
CA GLU A 641 -3.81 22.31 -29.03
C GLU A 641 -3.04 21.05 -29.48
N GLU A 642 -2.62 21.01 -30.75
CA GLU A 642 -1.87 19.87 -31.31
C GLU A 642 -0.50 19.67 -30.65
N ARG A 643 0.23 20.77 -30.35
CA ARG A 643 1.57 20.70 -29.76
C ARG A 643 1.56 20.48 -28.25
N HIS A 644 0.58 21.05 -27.55
CA HIS A 644 0.63 21.18 -26.09
C HIS A 644 -0.48 20.42 -25.36
N LEU A 645 -1.46 19.87 -26.08
CA LEU A 645 -2.57 19.09 -25.51
C LEU A 645 -2.67 17.70 -26.14
N LEU A 646 -1.55 16.97 -26.15
CA LEU A 646 -1.34 15.71 -26.87
C LEU A 646 -2.39 14.63 -26.60
N TYR A 647 -3.03 14.65 -25.43
CA TYR A 647 -3.93 13.59 -24.96
C TYR A 647 -5.38 14.07 -24.77
N GLY A 648 -5.71 15.20 -25.40
CA GLY A 648 -6.98 15.89 -25.25
C GLY A 648 -7.10 16.63 -23.92
N ARG A 649 -8.02 17.59 -23.93
CA ARG A 649 -8.28 18.45 -22.77
C ARG A 649 -8.76 17.64 -21.56
N PRO A 650 -8.24 17.91 -20.35
CA PRO A 650 -8.83 17.39 -19.13
C PRO A 650 -10.31 17.83 -19.01
N ALA A 651 -11.22 16.88 -18.77
CA ALA A 651 -12.62 17.19 -18.54
C ALA A 651 -12.86 17.62 -17.09
N VAL A 652 -13.72 18.61 -16.88
CA VAL A 652 -14.09 19.09 -15.53
C VAL A 652 -15.35 18.37 -15.07
N LEU A 653 -15.25 17.59 -13.99
CA LEU A 653 -16.30 16.68 -13.51
C LEU A 653 -17.19 17.27 -12.42
N TYR A 654 -17.10 18.58 -12.18
CA TYR A 654 -17.94 19.32 -11.23
C TYR A 654 -18.45 20.62 -11.87
N ARG A 655 -19.48 21.22 -11.26
CA ARG A 655 -20.08 22.48 -11.74
C ARG A 655 -19.18 23.66 -11.38
N THR A 656 -18.71 24.39 -12.38
CA THR A 656 -17.87 25.58 -12.19
C THR A 656 -17.97 26.49 -13.42
N ARG A 657 -17.13 27.52 -13.50
CA ARG A 657 -16.96 28.37 -14.68
C ARG A 657 -15.47 28.56 -14.97
N TYR A 658 -15.06 28.24 -16.19
CA TYR A 658 -13.66 28.33 -16.59
C TYR A 658 -13.49 28.57 -18.09
N ASP A 659 -12.34 29.13 -18.43
CA ASP A 659 -11.99 29.57 -19.78
C ASP A 659 -10.77 28.82 -20.31
N ILE A 660 -10.75 28.51 -21.61
CA ILE A 660 -9.56 28.00 -22.28
C ILE A 660 -8.75 29.15 -22.87
N LEU A 661 -7.50 29.23 -22.42
CA LEU A 661 -6.56 30.27 -22.81
C LEU A 661 -5.40 29.65 -23.59
N TYR A 662 -5.31 30.01 -24.87
CA TYR A 662 -4.26 29.59 -25.80
C TYR A 662 -3.07 30.55 -25.77
N HIS A 663 -1.87 29.98 -25.83
CA HIS A 663 -0.61 30.71 -25.93
C HIS A 663 0.32 30.00 -26.91
N THR A 664 1.46 30.63 -27.24
CA THR A 664 2.44 30.02 -28.15
C THR A 664 3.02 28.72 -27.58
N ASP A 665 3.27 28.68 -26.27
CA ASP A 665 4.05 27.63 -25.60
C ASP A 665 3.23 26.75 -24.63
N PHE A 666 1.96 27.12 -24.37
CA PHE A 666 1.10 26.38 -23.44
C PHE A 666 -0.39 26.64 -23.69
N GLU A 667 -1.22 25.75 -23.16
CA GLU A 667 -2.67 25.89 -23.05
C GLU A 667 -3.07 25.78 -21.58
N SER A 668 -4.09 26.52 -21.14
CA SER A 668 -4.55 26.46 -19.75
C SER A 668 -6.08 26.57 -19.65
N SER A 669 -6.60 26.09 -18.52
CA SER A 669 -8.01 26.19 -18.13
C SER A 669 -8.15 27.10 -16.94
N TYR A 670 -8.44 28.37 -17.16
CA TYR A 670 -8.54 29.39 -16.13
C TYR A 670 -9.88 29.37 -15.40
N SER A 671 -9.90 29.12 -14.09
CA SER A 671 -11.13 29.17 -13.28
C SER A 671 -11.45 30.62 -12.90
N GLU A 672 -12.60 31.12 -13.33
CA GLU A 672 -13.12 32.42 -12.88
C GLU A 672 -13.49 32.39 -11.38
N ILE A 673 -13.72 31.20 -10.81
CA ILE A 673 -14.10 31.02 -9.40
C ILE A 673 -12.87 31.06 -8.48
N PHE A 674 -11.79 30.37 -8.87
CA PHE A 674 -10.56 30.30 -8.08
C PHE A 674 -9.50 31.33 -8.50
N LEU A 675 -9.80 32.13 -9.54
CA LEU A 675 -8.94 33.18 -10.07
C LEU A 675 -7.58 32.64 -10.58
N MET A 676 -7.49 31.36 -10.93
CA MET A 676 -6.26 30.71 -11.40
C MET A 676 -6.55 29.49 -12.28
N PRO A 677 -5.56 28.97 -13.03
CA PRO A 677 -5.77 27.76 -13.81
C PRO A 677 -6.06 26.54 -12.95
N LEU A 678 -7.08 25.77 -13.32
CA LEU A 678 -7.27 24.40 -12.84
C LEU A 678 -6.13 23.49 -13.35
N TRP A 679 -5.70 23.73 -14.59
CA TRP A 679 -4.58 23.04 -15.21
C TRP A 679 -3.91 23.92 -16.27
N THR A 680 -2.61 23.72 -16.45
CA THR A 680 -1.78 24.29 -17.52
C THR A 680 -0.98 23.16 -18.16
N SER A 681 -1.10 23.02 -19.48
CA SER A 681 -0.49 21.97 -20.31
C SER A 681 0.53 22.55 -21.29
N TYR A 682 1.71 21.95 -21.36
CA TYR A 682 2.79 22.34 -22.28
C TYR A 682 3.67 21.15 -22.63
N THR A 683 4.41 21.24 -23.74
CA THR A 683 5.27 20.16 -24.22
C THR A 683 6.69 20.68 -24.40
N VAL A 684 7.65 19.99 -23.81
CA VAL A 684 9.06 20.33 -23.83
C VAL A 684 9.79 19.27 -24.65
N SER A 685 10.32 19.66 -25.80
CA SER A 685 11.09 18.75 -26.65
C SER A 685 12.45 18.41 -26.02
N LYS A 686 13.08 17.35 -26.50
CA LYS A 686 14.43 16.95 -26.05
C LYS A 686 15.45 18.08 -26.19
N GLN A 687 15.34 18.86 -27.27
CA GLN A 687 16.24 19.95 -27.65
C GLN A 687 15.82 21.32 -27.09
N ALA A 688 14.75 21.42 -26.29
CA ALA A 688 14.29 22.70 -25.76
C ALA A 688 15.38 23.40 -24.93
N GLU A 689 15.58 24.70 -25.14
CA GLU A 689 16.58 25.49 -24.42
C GLU A 689 16.00 26.09 -23.14
N VAL A 690 16.83 26.21 -22.10
CA VAL A 690 16.46 26.89 -20.86
C VAL A 690 17.08 28.29 -20.88
N SER A 691 16.23 29.31 -20.79
CA SER A 691 16.65 30.72 -20.81
C SER A 691 16.45 31.39 -19.46
N GLY A 692 17.34 32.32 -19.11
CA GLY A 692 17.19 33.16 -17.92
C GLY A 692 15.95 34.06 -18.00
N ILE A 693 15.53 34.56 -16.84
CA ILE A 693 14.55 35.67 -16.77
C ILE A 693 15.36 36.97 -16.77
N PRO A 694 15.16 37.87 -17.76
CA PRO A 694 15.80 39.18 -17.76
C PRO A 694 15.47 39.97 -16.49
N GLU A 695 16.42 40.76 -15.97
CA GLU A 695 16.24 41.47 -14.69
C GLU A 695 14.98 42.35 -14.67
N HIS A 696 14.68 43.05 -15.77
CA HIS A 696 13.49 43.89 -15.93
C HIS A 696 12.15 43.12 -15.94
N LEU A 697 12.18 41.79 -16.06
CA LEU A 697 11.00 40.91 -16.00
C LEU A 697 10.88 40.14 -14.69
N THR A 698 11.80 40.30 -13.74
CA THR A 698 11.83 39.52 -12.48
C THR A 698 10.52 39.66 -11.69
N ASN A 699 9.96 40.87 -11.62
CA ASN A 699 8.71 41.17 -10.93
C ASN A 699 7.56 41.48 -11.91
N CYS A 700 7.72 41.12 -13.18
CA CYS A 700 6.72 41.39 -14.21
C CYS A 700 5.46 40.54 -13.98
N VAL A 701 4.30 41.20 -13.92
CA VAL A 701 2.98 40.58 -14.05
C VAL A 701 2.15 41.42 -15.00
N ARG A 702 1.51 40.79 -15.98
CA ARG A 702 0.74 41.45 -17.04
C ARG A 702 -0.75 41.12 -16.91
N PRO A 703 -1.65 42.10 -17.06
CA PRO A 703 -3.08 41.82 -17.23
C PRO A 703 -3.36 40.98 -18.47
N ASP A 704 -4.33 40.07 -18.38
CA ASP A 704 -4.81 39.26 -19.51
C ASP A 704 -6.12 39.86 -20.03
N VAL A 705 -6.07 40.47 -21.20
CA VAL A 705 -7.19 41.18 -21.86
C VAL A 705 -8.36 40.28 -22.29
N ARG A 706 -8.25 38.96 -22.07
CA ARG A 706 -9.32 37.98 -22.27
C ARG A 706 -10.23 37.83 -21.07
N VAL A 707 -9.69 38.08 -19.87
CA VAL A 707 -10.37 37.83 -18.61
C VAL A 707 -10.69 39.17 -17.96
N SER A 708 -11.90 39.27 -17.40
CA SER A 708 -12.34 40.49 -16.74
C SER A 708 -11.44 40.82 -15.53
N PRO A 709 -11.21 42.10 -15.21
CA PRO A 709 -10.51 42.49 -13.98
C PRO A 709 -11.14 41.88 -12.72
N SER A 710 -12.46 41.70 -12.66
CA SER A 710 -13.15 41.10 -11.50
C SER A 710 -12.87 39.61 -11.31
N PHE A 711 -12.44 38.93 -12.38
CA PHE A 711 -12.04 37.52 -12.36
C PHE A 711 -10.52 37.38 -12.45
N SER A 712 -9.76 38.44 -12.20
CA SER A 712 -8.30 38.44 -12.22
C SER A 712 -7.73 38.62 -10.81
N GLN A 713 -6.55 38.05 -10.55
CA GLN A 713 -5.85 38.27 -9.28
C GLN A 713 -5.25 39.69 -9.22
N SER A 714 -5.20 40.27 -8.02
CA SER A 714 -4.55 41.56 -7.77
C SER A 714 -3.12 41.38 -7.24
N CYS A 715 -2.14 42.03 -7.86
CA CYS A 715 -0.76 42.04 -7.38
C CYS A 715 -0.60 42.81 -6.06
N LEU A 716 -1.57 43.68 -5.70
CA LEU A 716 -1.58 44.36 -4.41
C LEU A 716 -1.76 43.37 -3.24
N ALA A 717 -2.56 42.32 -3.42
CA ALA A 717 -2.75 41.28 -2.40
C ALA A 717 -1.40 40.63 -2.03
N TYR A 718 -0.60 40.28 -3.04
CA TYR A 718 0.74 39.72 -2.84
C TYR A 718 1.77 40.70 -2.30
N LYS A 719 1.62 42.01 -2.57
CA LYS A 719 2.49 43.05 -1.98
C LYS A 719 2.17 43.27 -0.49
N ASN A 720 0.91 43.10 -0.11
CA ASN A 720 0.43 43.29 1.26
C ASN A 720 0.70 42.06 2.14
N ASP A 721 0.56 40.86 1.57
CA ASP A 721 0.82 39.60 2.26
C ASP A 721 2.33 39.37 2.46
N LYS A 722 2.78 39.37 3.71
CA LYS A 722 4.21 39.18 4.04
C LYS A 722 4.67 37.73 3.98
N GLN A 723 3.75 36.77 3.95
CA GLN A 723 4.05 35.34 3.99
C GLN A 723 3.89 34.70 2.61
N MET A 724 2.99 35.22 1.78
CA MET A 724 2.66 34.69 0.47
C MET A 724 3.37 35.43 -0.65
N SER A 725 3.96 34.67 -1.58
CA SER A 725 4.45 35.17 -2.86
C SER A 725 3.59 34.55 -3.98
N TYR A 726 3.95 34.78 -5.25
CA TYR A 726 3.37 34.08 -6.38
C TYR A 726 4.41 33.28 -7.17
N GLY A 727 3.95 32.31 -7.95
CA GLY A 727 4.71 31.59 -8.97
C GLY A 727 3.90 31.44 -10.26
N PHE A 728 4.44 30.72 -11.24
CA PHE A 728 3.83 30.51 -12.56
C PHE A 728 3.72 29.02 -12.88
N LEU A 729 2.59 28.60 -13.46
CA LEU A 729 2.39 27.19 -13.83
C LEU A 729 3.16 26.82 -15.10
N PHE A 730 3.00 27.58 -16.18
CA PHE A 730 3.94 27.53 -17.30
C PHE A 730 5.21 28.34 -16.94
N PRO A 731 6.41 27.75 -17.04
CA PRO A 731 7.62 28.41 -16.61
C PRO A 731 8.17 29.40 -17.66
N PRO A 732 8.46 30.66 -17.28
CA PRO A 732 9.14 31.61 -18.17
C PRO A 732 10.53 31.13 -18.65
N TYR A 733 11.14 30.17 -17.97
CA TYR A 733 12.44 29.60 -18.33
C TYR A 733 12.41 28.78 -19.63
N LEU A 734 11.24 28.24 -20.01
CA LEU A 734 11.07 27.34 -21.17
C LEU A 734 10.34 28.01 -22.34
N SER A 735 10.27 29.35 -22.34
CA SER A 735 9.71 30.11 -23.47
C SER A 735 10.46 29.78 -24.76
N SER A 736 9.76 29.47 -25.84
CA SER A 736 10.37 29.12 -27.14
C SER A 736 11.02 30.32 -27.82
N LEU A 737 10.48 31.53 -27.58
CA LEU A 737 10.93 32.79 -28.16
C LEU A 737 10.94 33.89 -27.08
N PRO A 738 11.82 34.91 -27.19
CA PRO A 738 11.82 36.05 -26.28
C PRO A 738 10.45 36.74 -26.15
N GLU A 739 9.72 36.86 -27.25
CA GLU A 739 8.38 37.47 -27.27
C GLU A 739 7.32 36.57 -26.63
N ALA A 740 7.44 35.23 -26.80
CA ALA A 740 6.52 34.28 -26.17
C ALA A 740 6.70 34.22 -24.65
N LYS A 741 7.87 34.62 -24.13
CA LYS A 741 8.13 34.72 -22.69
C LYS A 741 7.16 35.66 -21.97
N TYR A 742 6.65 36.70 -22.64
CA TYR A 742 5.69 37.64 -22.05
C TYR A 742 4.33 37.00 -21.78
N ASP A 743 3.97 35.90 -22.45
CA ASP A 743 2.76 35.13 -22.19
C ASP A 743 2.85 34.41 -20.83
N ALA A 744 4.06 33.99 -20.43
CA ALA A 744 4.29 33.31 -19.16
C ALA A 744 4.07 34.25 -17.95
N PHE A 745 4.19 35.56 -18.13
CA PHE A 745 3.97 36.57 -17.08
C PHE A 745 2.53 37.09 -17.00
N LEU A 746 1.59 36.50 -17.74
CA LEU A 746 0.18 36.84 -17.60
C LEU A 746 -0.34 36.49 -16.20
N VAL A 747 -1.18 37.36 -15.65
CA VAL A 747 -1.85 37.16 -14.36
C VAL A 747 -2.67 35.86 -14.33
N THR A 748 -3.15 35.41 -15.49
CA THR A 748 -3.89 34.16 -15.67
C THR A 748 -3.02 32.90 -15.61
N ASN A 749 -1.69 33.02 -15.61
CA ASN A 749 -0.74 31.91 -15.37
C ASN A 749 -0.17 31.93 -13.94
N MET A 750 -0.53 32.94 -13.14
CA MET A 750 -0.01 33.18 -11.80
C MET A 750 -0.79 32.40 -10.73
N VAL A 751 -0.08 31.87 -9.73
CA VAL A 751 -0.64 31.11 -8.61
C VAL A 751 0.05 31.47 -7.28
N PRO A 752 -0.64 31.45 -6.13
CA PRO A 752 -0.06 31.81 -4.84
C PRO A 752 0.90 30.73 -4.34
N MET A 753 2.16 31.10 -4.08
CA MET A 753 3.21 30.20 -3.64
C MET A 753 4.01 30.80 -2.47
N TYR A 754 4.13 30.07 -1.37
CA TYR A 754 5.05 30.40 -0.28
C TYR A 754 6.49 30.50 -0.80
N PRO A 755 7.30 31.44 -0.28
CA PRO A 755 8.71 31.54 -0.64
C PRO A 755 9.49 30.23 -0.48
N ALA A 756 9.20 29.46 0.57
CA ALA A 756 9.80 28.13 0.79
C ALA A 756 9.48 27.15 -0.35
N PHE A 757 8.22 27.10 -0.78
CA PHE A 757 7.77 26.25 -1.88
C PHE A 757 8.31 26.70 -3.24
N LYS A 758 8.50 28.01 -3.45
CA LYS A 758 9.13 28.53 -4.69
C LYS A 758 10.51 27.95 -4.94
N ARG A 759 11.27 27.58 -3.91
CA ARG A 759 12.57 26.88 -4.09
C ARG A 759 12.40 25.53 -4.77
N VAL A 760 11.43 24.75 -4.30
CA VAL A 760 11.05 23.45 -4.90
C VAL A 760 10.55 23.65 -6.33
N TRP A 761 9.58 24.56 -6.51
CA TRP A 761 8.93 24.80 -7.80
C TRP A 761 9.89 25.32 -8.86
N ASN A 762 10.72 26.32 -8.53
CA ASN A 762 11.69 26.89 -9.47
C ASN A 762 12.77 25.88 -9.85
N TYR A 763 13.25 25.05 -8.92
CA TYR A 763 14.20 23.99 -9.25
C TYR A 763 13.56 22.95 -10.17
N PHE A 764 12.33 22.52 -9.87
CA PHE A 764 11.58 21.60 -10.74
C PHE A 764 11.46 22.16 -12.17
N GLN A 765 10.92 23.37 -12.30
CA GLN A 765 10.66 24.00 -13.59
C GLN A 765 11.93 24.28 -14.40
N ARG A 766 12.97 24.82 -13.76
CA ARG A 766 14.21 25.24 -14.43
C ARG A 766 15.15 24.09 -14.73
N VAL A 767 15.22 23.08 -13.86
CA VAL A 767 16.23 22.00 -13.92
C VAL A 767 15.59 20.67 -14.27
N LEU A 768 14.59 20.23 -13.51
CA LEU A 768 14.07 18.87 -13.63
C LEU A 768 13.23 18.66 -14.89
N VAL A 769 12.38 19.61 -15.29
CA VAL A 769 11.60 19.50 -16.54
C VAL A 769 12.52 19.32 -17.74
N LYS A 770 13.61 20.10 -17.83
CA LYS A 770 14.62 19.93 -18.89
C LYS A 770 15.32 18.58 -18.81
N LYS A 771 15.73 18.14 -17.60
CA LYS A 771 16.34 16.82 -17.38
C LYS A 771 15.41 15.71 -17.89
N TYR A 772 14.14 15.72 -17.52
CA TYR A 772 13.16 14.73 -17.96
C TYR A 772 12.92 14.78 -19.48
N ALA A 773 12.83 15.97 -20.07
CA ALA A 773 12.73 16.10 -21.54
C ALA A 773 13.95 15.49 -22.25
N SER A 774 15.15 15.68 -21.71
CA SER A 774 16.37 15.10 -22.26
C SER A 774 16.43 13.57 -22.12
N GLU A 775 16.02 13.04 -20.97
CA GLU A 775 16.03 11.60 -20.66
C GLU A 775 14.93 10.81 -21.39
N ARG A 776 13.77 11.42 -21.61
CA ARG A 776 12.54 10.74 -22.11
C ARG A 776 12.17 11.08 -23.55
N ASN A 777 13.08 11.72 -24.28
CA ASN A 777 12.86 12.17 -25.66
C ASN A 777 11.67 13.15 -25.78
N GLY A 778 11.66 14.15 -24.91
CA GLY A 778 10.58 15.10 -24.74
C GLY A 778 9.55 14.64 -23.70
N VAL A 779 8.87 15.60 -23.10
CA VAL A 779 7.81 15.37 -22.12
C VAL A 779 6.67 16.36 -22.35
N ASN A 780 5.43 15.89 -22.22
CA ASN A 780 4.28 16.73 -21.98
C ASN A 780 4.07 16.88 -20.47
N VAL A 781 3.81 18.10 -20.03
CA VAL A 781 3.66 18.48 -18.63
C VAL A 781 2.28 19.09 -18.45
N ILE A 782 1.51 18.57 -17.50
CA ILE A 782 0.29 19.20 -17.00
C ILE A 782 0.50 19.52 -15.52
N SER A 783 0.26 20.76 -15.12
CA SER A 783 0.38 21.20 -13.72
C SER A 783 -0.78 22.05 -13.28
N GLY A 784 -1.05 22.08 -11.98
CA GLY A 784 -2.14 22.89 -11.42
C GLY A 784 -2.22 22.82 -9.89
N PRO A 785 -3.14 23.60 -9.28
CA PRO A 785 -3.37 23.63 -7.85
C PRO A 785 -4.25 22.46 -7.38
N ILE A 786 -4.13 22.11 -6.10
CA ILE A 786 -5.03 21.20 -5.36
C ILE A 786 -5.50 21.87 -4.07
N PHE A 787 -6.79 21.74 -3.77
CA PHE A 787 -7.42 22.18 -2.53
C PHE A 787 -8.00 20.95 -1.82
N ASP A 788 -7.44 20.63 -0.65
CA ASP A 788 -7.76 19.46 0.18
C ASP A 788 -7.47 19.78 1.66
N TYR A 789 -8.23 20.74 2.19
CA TYR A 789 -8.12 21.31 3.54
C TYR A 789 -8.71 20.43 4.63
N ASP A 790 -9.57 19.48 4.25
CA ASP A 790 -10.12 18.47 5.15
C ASP A 790 -9.44 17.10 4.99
N TYR A 791 -8.39 17.03 4.16
CA TYR A 791 -7.47 15.90 4.01
C TYR A 791 -8.18 14.57 3.70
N ASP A 792 -9.30 14.66 2.97
CA ASP A 792 -10.13 13.52 2.55
C ASP A 792 -9.68 12.88 1.23
N GLY A 793 -8.69 13.49 0.56
CA GLY A 793 -8.17 12.98 -0.72
C GLY A 793 -9.06 13.33 -1.92
N LEU A 794 -10.04 14.21 -1.75
CA LEU A 794 -10.97 14.65 -2.77
C LEU A 794 -10.83 16.17 -3.01
N HIS A 795 -11.38 16.63 -4.13
CA HIS A 795 -11.46 18.06 -4.45
C HIS A 795 -12.38 18.81 -3.47
N ASP A 796 -11.85 19.85 -2.83
CA ASP A 796 -12.63 20.74 -1.96
C ASP A 796 -13.67 21.58 -2.71
N THR A 797 -14.86 21.71 -2.13
CA THR A 797 -15.79 22.77 -2.48
C THR A 797 -15.32 24.12 -1.91
N GLN A 798 -15.82 25.24 -2.44
CA GLN A 798 -15.34 26.58 -2.05
C GLN A 798 -15.50 26.88 -0.55
N ASP A 799 -16.49 26.29 0.11
CA ASP A 799 -16.75 26.39 1.55
C ASP A 799 -15.75 25.60 2.41
N LYS A 800 -15.10 24.57 1.85
CA LYS A 800 -14.06 23.81 2.55
C LYS A 800 -12.70 24.50 2.54
N ILE A 801 -12.47 25.45 1.64
CA ILE A 801 -11.20 26.21 1.53
C ILE A 801 -11.05 27.15 2.73
N LYS A 802 -9.92 27.04 3.45
CA LYS A 802 -9.72 27.74 4.74
C LYS A 802 -8.71 28.87 4.70
N GLN A 803 -7.94 29.04 3.63
CA GLN A 803 -6.90 30.06 3.55
C GLN A 803 -6.91 30.76 2.20
N TYR A 804 -6.73 32.07 2.25
CA TYR A 804 -6.69 32.97 1.11
C TYR A 804 -5.49 33.91 1.25
N VAL A 805 -5.01 34.47 0.13
CA VAL A 805 -3.99 35.53 0.14
C VAL A 805 -4.55 36.75 0.89
N GLU A 806 -3.74 37.37 1.75
CA GLU A 806 -4.18 38.41 2.68
C GLU A 806 -5.01 39.52 2.00
N GLY A 807 -6.20 39.80 2.56
CA GLY A 807 -7.10 40.85 2.07
C GLY A 807 -7.76 40.55 0.71
N SER A 808 -7.78 39.30 0.26
CA SER A 808 -8.33 38.91 -1.05
C SER A 808 -9.22 37.67 -0.97
N SER A 809 -9.84 37.31 -2.10
CA SER A 809 -10.55 36.04 -2.30
C SER A 809 -9.73 35.01 -3.08
N ILE A 810 -8.41 35.20 -3.20
CA ILE A 810 -7.52 34.29 -3.94
C ILE A 810 -7.21 33.09 -3.03
N PRO A 811 -7.73 31.88 -3.32
CA PRO A 811 -7.56 30.72 -2.45
C PRO A 811 -6.12 30.22 -2.50
N VAL A 812 -5.60 29.73 -1.37
CA VAL A 812 -4.25 29.16 -1.30
C VAL A 812 -4.32 27.65 -1.55
N PRO A 813 -3.63 27.09 -2.54
CA PRO A 813 -3.61 25.64 -2.74
C PRO A 813 -2.96 24.94 -1.54
N THR A 814 -3.47 23.78 -1.17
CA THR A 814 -2.80 22.91 -0.18
C THR A 814 -1.63 22.15 -0.81
N HIS A 815 -1.71 21.86 -2.10
CA HIS A 815 -0.70 21.16 -2.89
C HIS A 815 -0.65 21.71 -4.31
N TYR A 816 0.43 21.39 -5.03
CA TYR A 816 0.51 21.55 -6.49
C TYR A 816 0.80 20.20 -7.13
N TYR A 817 0.06 19.89 -8.20
CA TYR A 817 0.26 18.64 -8.93
C TYR A 817 1.03 18.85 -10.22
N ILE A 818 1.70 17.78 -10.65
CA ILE A 818 2.43 17.68 -11.90
C ILE A 818 2.16 16.30 -12.50
N ILE A 819 1.85 16.23 -13.79
CA ILE A 819 1.78 15.01 -14.60
C ILE A 819 2.79 15.14 -15.74
N LEU A 820 3.78 14.24 -15.77
CA LEU A 820 4.79 14.14 -16.83
C LEU A 820 4.52 12.92 -17.70
N THR A 821 4.23 13.15 -18.98
CA THR A 821 3.93 12.08 -19.94
C THR A 821 4.94 12.09 -21.08
N SER A 822 5.36 10.89 -21.50
CA SER A 822 6.19 10.68 -22.68
C SER A 822 5.76 9.39 -23.39
N CYS A 823 6.38 9.06 -24.52
CA CYS A 823 6.21 7.74 -25.10
C CYS A 823 6.92 6.68 -24.24
N LEU A 824 6.34 5.48 -24.12
CA LEU A 824 7.00 4.34 -23.46
C LEU A 824 8.17 3.84 -24.31
N ASP A 825 8.01 3.84 -25.64
CA ASP A 825 9.11 3.70 -26.58
C ASP A 825 9.89 5.03 -26.66
N PHE A 826 10.98 5.13 -25.91
CA PHE A 826 11.80 6.33 -25.82
C PHE A 826 12.50 6.72 -27.14
N THR A 827 12.44 5.87 -28.18
CA THR A 827 12.94 6.22 -29.52
C THR A 827 12.02 7.21 -30.23
N GLN A 828 10.74 7.23 -29.87
CA GLN A 828 9.74 8.16 -30.38
C GLN A 828 9.69 9.41 -29.49
N PRO A 829 9.55 10.62 -30.07
CA PRO A 829 9.38 11.81 -29.27
C PRO A 829 7.96 11.85 -28.68
N ALA A 830 7.79 12.53 -27.54
CA ALA A 830 6.51 12.55 -26.81
C ALA A 830 5.31 13.04 -27.65
N ASP A 831 5.52 13.95 -28.59
CA ASP A 831 4.53 14.53 -29.50
C ASP A 831 4.18 13.65 -30.71
N LYS A 832 4.92 12.56 -30.94
CA LYS A 832 4.69 11.59 -32.03
C LYS A 832 4.76 10.17 -31.51
N CYS A 833 3.98 9.88 -30.48
CA CYS A 833 3.91 8.57 -29.85
C CYS A 833 2.76 7.73 -30.44
N ASP A 834 3.10 6.66 -31.15
CA ASP A 834 2.11 5.72 -31.70
C ASP A 834 1.68 4.65 -30.67
N GLY A 835 2.53 4.41 -29.67
CA GLY A 835 2.45 3.29 -28.74
C GLY A 835 1.87 3.62 -27.35
N PRO A 836 2.13 2.76 -26.35
CA PRO A 836 1.78 3.02 -24.96
C PRO A 836 2.49 4.27 -24.42
N LEU A 837 1.83 4.94 -23.47
CA LEU A 837 2.38 6.10 -22.78
C LEU A 837 3.17 5.67 -21.54
N SER A 838 4.15 6.50 -21.17
CA SER A 838 4.85 6.43 -19.89
C SER A 838 4.49 7.67 -19.08
N VAL A 839 4.13 7.49 -17.80
CA VAL A 839 3.69 8.58 -16.93
C VAL A 839 4.41 8.56 -15.59
N SER A 840 4.73 9.74 -15.06
CA SER A 840 5.14 9.96 -13.68
C SER A 840 4.46 11.21 -13.17
N SER A 841 3.93 11.18 -11.95
CA SER A 841 3.14 12.28 -11.41
C SER A 841 3.49 12.57 -9.97
N PHE A 842 3.21 13.79 -9.52
CA PHE A 842 3.56 14.28 -8.19
C PHE A 842 2.44 15.13 -7.62
N ILE A 843 2.27 15.08 -6.29
CA ILE A 843 1.39 15.97 -5.53
C ILE A 843 2.25 16.60 -4.43
N LEU A 844 2.80 17.78 -4.69
CA LEU A 844 3.78 18.42 -3.82
C LEU A 844 3.08 19.27 -2.75
N PRO A 845 3.39 19.09 -1.45
CA PRO A 845 2.76 19.84 -0.38
C PRO A 845 3.18 21.31 -0.42
N HIS A 846 2.19 22.21 -0.45
CA HIS A 846 2.39 23.64 -0.48
C HIS A 846 2.55 24.18 0.96
N ARG A 847 3.79 24.11 1.47
CA ARG A 847 4.11 24.46 2.86
C ARG A 847 4.89 25.78 2.98
N PRO A 848 4.73 26.50 4.12
CA PRO A 848 5.44 27.76 4.37
C PRO A 848 6.93 27.58 4.74
N ASP A 849 7.34 26.34 5.04
CA ASP A 849 8.70 25.94 5.39
C ASP A 849 9.12 24.67 4.62
N ASN A 850 10.42 24.34 4.65
CA ASN A 850 10.97 23.11 4.10
C ASN A 850 11.47 22.17 5.22
N ASP A 851 10.81 22.17 6.37
CA ASP A 851 11.19 21.36 7.55
C ASP A 851 11.15 19.85 7.29
N GLU A 852 10.37 19.42 6.29
CA GLU A 852 10.36 18.04 5.81
C GLU A 852 11.74 17.64 5.24
N SER A 853 12.46 18.57 4.63
CA SER A 853 13.76 18.34 4.02
C SER A 853 14.86 18.88 4.93
N CYS A 854 15.46 18.02 5.75
CA CYS A 854 16.47 18.41 6.74
C CYS A 854 17.70 19.10 6.12
N ASN A 855 17.99 18.83 4.84
CA ASN A 855 19.09 19.44 4.10
C ASN A 855 18.65 20.66 3.27
N SER A 856 17.49 21.25 3.57
CA SER A 856 16.96 22.37 2.78
C SER A 856 17.80 23.64 2.89
N SER A 857 18.70 23.76 3.86
CA SER A 857 19.71 24.84 3.89
C SER A 857 20.78 24.70 2.80
N GLU A 858 20.92 23.52 2.19
CA GLU A 858 21.82 23.27 1.06
C GLU A 858 21.19 23.69 -0.28
N ASP A 859 21.98 23.61 -1.35
CA ASP A 859 21.52 23.80 -2.73
C ASP A 859 20.37 22.85 -3.07
N GLU A 860 19.40 23.34 -3.85
CA GLU A 860 18.19 22.60 -4.21
C GLU A 860 18.47 21.23 -4.85
N SER A 861 19.62 21.07 -5.55
CA SER A 861 20.04 19.80 -6.13
C SER A 861 20.29 18.68 -5.12
N LYS A 862 20.43 19.00 -3.84
CA LYS A 862 20.72 18.04 -2.77
C LYS A 862 19.48 17.44 -2.13
N TRP A 863 18.30 18.06 -2.27
CA TRP A 863 17.12 17.67 -1.50
C TRP A 863 15.79 17.72 -2.26
N VAL A 864 15.65 18.56 -3.30
CA VAL A 864 14.36 18.73 -3.99
C VAL A 864 13.91 17.46 -4.72
N GLU A 865 14.83 16.76 -5.40
CA GLU A 865 14.49 15.51 -6.10
C GLU A 865 14.07 14.41 -5.11
N GLU A 866 14.63 14.38 -3.89
CA GLU A 866 14.22 13.44 -2.84
C GLU A 866 12.79 13.73 -2.36
N LEU A 867 12.47 15.00 -2.09
CA LEU A 867 11.13 15.43 -1.72
C LEU A 867 10.11 15.05 -2.81
N ILE A 868 10.41 15.36 -4.07
CA ILE A 868 9.54 15.05 -5.21
C ILE A 868 9.30 13.55 -5.34
N LYS A 869 10.34 12.72 -5.17
CA LYS A 869 10.21 11.25 -5.19
C LYS A 869 9.37 10.70 -4.04
N MET A 870 9.42 11.33 -2.86
CA MET A 870 8.59 10.95 -1.72
C MET A 870 7.10 11.20 -1.99
N HIS A 871 6.82 12.33 -2.64
CA HIS A 871 5.48 12.82 -3.03
C HIS A 871 5.06 12.43 -4.45
N THR A 872 5.62 11.33 -4.98
CA THR A 872 5.11 10.67 -6.18
C THR A 872 3.64 10.27 -6.00
N ALA A 873 2.88 10.28 -7.09
CA ALA A 873 1.44 10.02 -7.08
C ALA A 873 1.00 9.30 -8.35
N ARG A 874 -0.17 8.67 -8.29
CA ARG A 874 -0.88 8.18 -9.47
C ARG A 874 -1.60 9.35 -10.12
N VAL A 875 -1.88 9.26 -11.42
CA VAL A 875 -2.79 10.23 -12.06
C VAL A 875 -4.19 10.13 -11.43
N ARG A 876 -4.64 8.93 -11.05
CA ARG A 876 -5.91 8.76 -10.32
C ARG A 876 -5.99 9.56 -9.02
N ASP A 877 -4.89 9.68 -8.27
CA ASP A 877 -4.88 10.48 -7.04
C ASP A 877 -5.12 11.97 -7.37
N ILE A 878 -4.51 12.46 -8.44
CA ILE A 878 -4.72 13.84 -8.93
C ILE A 878 -6.16 14.02 -9.42
N GLU A 879 -6.73 13.05 -10.14
CA GLU A 879 -8.12 13.12 -10.59
C GLU A 879 -9.12 13.19 -9.43
N HIS A 880 -8.87 12.47 -8.33
CA HIS A 880 -9.68 12.58 -7.11
C HIS A 880 -9.59 13.97 -6.48
N LEU A 881 -8.37 14.48 -6.32
CA LEU A 881 -8.07 15.76 -5.67
C LEU A 881 -8.44 17.01 -6.50
N THR A 882 -8.67 16.85 -7.80
CA THR A 882 -8.96 17.97 -8.71
C THR A 882 -10.32 17.86 -9.38
N SER A 883 -10.97 16.69 -9.33
CA SER A 883 -12.15 16.37 -10.13
C SER A 883 -11.97 16.66 -11.63
N LEU A 884 -10.75 16.44 -12.13
CA LEU A 884 -10.41 16.44 -13.55
C LEU A 884 -10.31 15.01 -14.06
N ASP A 885 -10.55 14.79 -15.36
CA ASP A 885 -10.31 13.51 -16.03
C ASP A 885 -9.37 13.67 -17.22
N PHE A 886 -8.20 13.04 -17.15
CA PHE A 886 -7.10 13.17 -18.12
C PHE A 886 -7.14 12.08 -19.21
N PHE A 887 -6.30 12.21 -20.24
CA PHE A 887 -6.09 11.21 -21.31
C PHE A 887 -7.37 10.78 -22.06
N ARG A 888 -8.25 11.74 -22.33
CA ARG A 888 -9.57 11.49 -22.93
C ARG A 888 -9.51 11.25 -24.44
N LYS A 889 -8.48 11.77 -25.10
CA LYS A 889 -8.24 11.58 -26.53
C LYS A 889 -6.86 10.95 -26.72
N THR A 890 -6.83 9.63 -26.85
CA THR A 890 -5.60 8.87 -27.14
C THR A 890 -5.92 7.78 -28.16
N SER A 891 -4.88 7.18 -28.75
CA SER A 891 -5.00 5.99 -29.60
C SER A 891 -5.19 4.69 -28.80
N ARG A 892 -5.21 4.75 -27.45
CA ARG A 892 -5.27 3.59 -26.57
C ARG A 892 -6.71 3.27 -26.19
N SER A 893 -6.96 2.00 -25.86
CA SER A 893 -8.25 1.61 -25.30
C SER A 893 -8.44 2.22 -23.90
N TYR A 894 -9.68 2.46 -23.50
CA TYR A 894 -9.95 3.06 -22.18
C TYR A 894 -9.44 2.20 -20.99
N PRO A 895 -9.56 0.85 -20.99
CA PRO A 895 -8.92 0.03 -19.96
C PRO A 895 -7.39 0.18 -19.85
N GLU A 896 -6.69 0.38 -20.98
CA GLU A 896 -5.25 0.69 -20.96
C GLU A 896 -4.98 2.05 -20.34
N ILE A 897 -5.83 3.05 -20.62
CA ILE A 897 -5.77 4.36 -19.97
C ILE A 897 -6.05 4.27 -18.47
N LEU A 898 -7.01 3.46 -18.03
CA LEU A 898 -7.23 3.23 -16.59
C LEU A 898 -6.01 2.58 -15.94
N THR A 899 -5.38 1.60 -16.60
CA THR A 899 -4.12 1.00 -16.14
C THR A 899 -3.03 2.06 -15.99
N LEU A 900 -2.86 2.92 -17.01
CA LEU A 900 -1.92 4.04 -17.00
C LEU A 900 -2.21 5.01 -15.85
N LYS A 901 -3.47 5.35 -15.61
CA LYS A 901 -3.86 6.30 -14.56
C LYS A 901 -3.59 5.76 -13.15
N THR A 902 -3.69 4.43 -12.96
CA THR A 902 -3.38 3.74 -11.69
C THR A 902 -1.88 3.46 -11.48
N TYR A 903 -1.05 3.68 -12.49
CA TYR A 903 0.38 3.48 -12.38
C TYR A 903 1.00 4.46 -11.36
N LEU A 904 1.90 3.94 -10.52
CA LEU A 904 2.71 4.73 -9.58
C LEU A 904 4.18 4.52 -9.92
N HIS A 905 4.89 5.61 -10.22
CA HIS A 905 6.33 5.57 -10.41
C HIS A 905 7.02 5.60 -9.03
N THR A 906 7.53 4.45 -8.56
CA THR A 906 7.98 4.28 -7.16
C THR A 906 9.38 4.83 -6.88
N TYR A 907 10.20 5.03 -7.92
CA TYR A 907 11.63 5.35 -7.83
C TYR A 907 12.46 4.33 -7.03
N GLU A 908 11.93 3.13 -6.84
CA GLU A 908 12.68 2.00 -6.27
C GLU A 908 13.32 1.18 -7.38
N SER A 909 14.38 0.44 -7.07
CA SER A 909 14.97 -0.52 -8.01
C SER A 909 14.00 -1.65 -8.33
N GLU A 910 14.16 -2.32 -9.47
CA GLU A 910 13.40 -3.55 -9.74
C GLU A 910 13.65 -4.64 -8.67
N ILE A 911 12.60 -5.40 -8.35
CA ILE A 911 12.54 -6.35 -7.22
C ILE A 911 13.16 -7.69 -7.51
#